data_AF-A0A1B9ETF3-F1
#
_entry.id   AF-A0A1B9ETF3-F1
#
_cell.length_a   1.000
_cell.length_b   1.000
_cell.length_c   1.000
_cell.angle_alpha   90.00
_cell.angle_beta   90.00
_cell.angle_gamma   90.00
#
_symmetry.space_group_name_H-M   'P 1'
#
loop_
_entity.id
_entity.type
_entity.pdbx_description
1 polymer ?
#
loop_
_entity_poly.entity_id
_entity_poly.type
_entity_poly.pdbx_seq_one_letter_code
_entity_poly.pdbx_strand_id
1 'polypeptide(L)'
;MSMPRRGRLAALAALTVISVGAGVLAVPASAAPGVHAAARAETGGTTSAAAPILVTGQSSWGFKESWVRYVAMFGGSVTAGGGATADAAGKVDYPVKHGSVDPAGRSADVRFGGSVTYAVPSHGITAITLANPRVVLKDGQGTLHMDVTTDLVAGEDPVTTSGVPLATLAASAGSLDGGALDWSGITASLTGEGAAIFAFQGRPMYPAGTALDPLAISGTVSVPTLTVSQVTDLGAETEVTVSGKGYQPGRGVYLAQSIAMPGTTYPSVFGNAVYVRQVGADGTFSVTAKLTETFTPSGGPAVDCRTTACFVTSFNSHDSADPTWMPSRAQDVAQPLTFGVEIPAATITQQPVSRKVRSGATAAFTAAADGYDSVRWERSADKGATWSTVSGATKATLSVKASAALNGHRYRAVFVNASGETATSAATLTVSAVPARIVSFNASPEPVGKGSKLKVVGTLQTSGATDDVWRPLAKTPVVVEFRAKGAKTWSRAASVTTDKKGVATASVTAVKDGTWRARYAGTADRAAAVSSSDYVDVKLRTSVSGFNASPEPVRKGRTITVKGTLRSLDGTWKNTSGQSVVILFKADGAAKWSKSATVKTNSKGVFSKGFTAKKDGTWKAQFKATSSRLGTTSSGDHVDVR
;
A
#
# COMPACT_ATOMS: atom_id res chain seq x y z
N MET A 1 24.54 17.31 44.52
CA MET A 1 24.29 18.49 45.37
C MET A 1 24.72 19.73 44.61
N SER A 2 23.77 20.64 44.42
CA SER A 2 23.87 22.08 44.16
C SER A 2 24.86 22.63 43.12
N MET A 3 24.30 23.20 42.04
CA MET A 3 24.84 24.43 41.43
C MET A 3 24.60 25.62 42.40
N PRO A 4 25.31 26.77 42.29
CA PRO A 4 24.83 27.84 41.38
C PRO A 4 25.87 28.86 40.82
N ARG A 5 25.54 29.37 39.63
CA ARG A 5 25.51 30.77 39.10
C ARG A 5 26.72 31.74 39.11
N ARG A 6 27.02 32.15 37.85
CA ARG A 6 27.07 33.51 37.22
C ARG A 6 28.17 34.52 37.60
N GLY A 7 28.82 35.07 36.55
CA GLY A 7 29.34 36.44 36.55
C GLY A 7 29.89 36.94 35.19
N ARG A 8 29.14 37.88 34.58
CA ARG A 8 29.52 39.14 33.86
C ARG A 8 30.61 39.12 32.75
N LEU A 9 30.25 39.41 31.48
CA LEU A 9 30.28 40.73 30.77
C LEU A 9 31.69 41.21 30.36
N ALA A 10 31.96 41.24 29.05
CA ALA A 10 32.81 42.23 28.39
C ALA A 10 32.46 42.31 26.89
N ALA A 11 31.99 43.49 26.48
CA ALA A 11 31.85 43.90 25.08
C ALA A 11 33.08 44.71 24.69
N LEU A 12 33.55 44.58 23.44
CA LEU A 12 34.37 45.62 22.81
C LEU A 12 33.91 45.81 21.35
N ALA A 13 33.57 47.06 21.06
CA ALA A 13 33.12 47.58 19.79
C ALA A 13 34.29 47.85 18.84
N ALA A 14 34.05 47.73 17.53
CA ALA A 14 34.91 48.30 16.49
C ALA A 14 34.07 49.14 15.52
N LEU A 15 34.71 50.22 15.10
CA LEU A 15 34.19 51.48 14.58
C LEU A 15 33.59 51.41 13.16
N THR A 16 32.60 52.28 12.98
CA THR A 16 31.94 52.78 11.76
C THR A 16 32.86 53.45 10.74
N VAL A 17 32.55 53.26 9.45
CA VAL A 17 32.79 54.25 8.38
C VAL A 17 31.47 54.50 7.64
N ILE A 18 31.06 55.76 7.59
CA ILE A 18 29.88 56.27 6.89
C ILE A 18 30.32 56.80 5.52
N SER A 19 29.58 56.47 4.46
CA SER A 19 29.42 57.36 3.31
C SER A 19 27.97 57.31 2.81
N VAL A 20 27.36 58.49 2.77
CA VAL A 20 26.06 58.87 2.19
C VAL A 20 26.26 58.97 0.67
N GLY A 21 25.38 58.67 -0.27
CA GLY A 21 23.96 58.34 -0.34
C GLY A 21 23.49 58.70 -1.77
N ALA A 22 22.62 57.92 -2.39
CA ALA A 22 21.76 58.35 -3.49
C ALA A 22 20.64 57.30 -3.66
N GLY A 23 19.41 57.72 -3.40
CA GLY A 23 18.23 56.87 -3.48
C GLY A 23 17.72 56.68 -4.91
N VAL A 24 17.13 55.52 -5.16
CA VAL A 24 16.03 55.34 -6.11
C VAL A 24 14.98 54.46 -5.43
N LEU A 25 13.78 55.01 -5.29
CA LEU A 25 12.56 54.34 -4.88
C LEU A 25 12.12 53.33 -5.95
N ALA A 26 11.95 52.07 -5.56
CA ALA A 26 11.12 51.12 -6.29
C ALA A 26 10.30 50.29 -5.29
N VAL A 27 8.99 50.48 -5.34
CA VAL A 27 7.94 49.75 -4.61
C VAL A 27 7.94 48.27 -5.04
N PRO A 28 7.69 47.31 -4.15
CA PRO A 28 7.69 45.88 -4.49
C PRO A 28 6.53 45.53 -5.42
N ALA A 29 6.83 44.76 -6.46
CA ALA A 29 5.83 44.11 -7.30
C ALA A 29 5.10 43.03 -6.47
N SER A 30 3.79 43.23 -6.30
CA SER A 30 2.86 42.25 -5.75
C SER A 30 2.76 41.04 -6.68
N ALA A 31 3.37 39.92 -6.29
CA ALA A 31 3.04 38.62 -6.85
C ALA A 31 1.74 38.11 -6.20
N ALA A 32 0.67 38.01 -6.98
CA ALA A 32 -0.57 37.40 -6.57
C ALA A 32 -0.40 35.88 -6.38
N PRO A 33 -0.89 35.28 -5.28
CA PRO A 33 -1.33 33.91 -5.27
C PRO A 33 -2.84 33.88 -5.54
N GLY A 34 -3.19 33.73 -6.80
CA GLY A 34 -4.50 33.22 -7.21
C GLY A 34 -4.44 31.69 -7.25
N VAL A 35 -4.62 31.06 -6.09
CA VAL A 35 -5.23 29.72 -6.04
C VAL A 35 -6.26 29.83 -4.94
N HIS A 36 -7.52 29.79 -5.33
CA HIS A 36 -8.65 29.71 -4.42
C HIS A 36 -8.34 28.66 -3.36
N ALA A 37 -8.17 29.09 -2.10
CA ALA A 37 -8.51 28.24 -0.99
C ALA A 37 -9.96 27.84 -1.26
N ALA A 38 -10.16 26.59 -1.70
CA ALA A 38 -11.48 25.99 -1.63
C ALA A 38 -11.96 26.29 -0.21
N ALA A 39 -13.07 27.02 -0.10
CA ALA A 39 -13.76 27.18 1.17
C ALA A 39 -13.81 25.77 1.76
N ARG A 40 -13.12 25.57 2.88
CA ARG A 40 -13.11 24.29 3.58
C ARG A 40 -14.59 23.93 3.73
N ALA A 41 -15.01 22.82 3.13
CA ALA A 41 -16.39 22.37 3.22
C ALA A 41 -16.78 22.47 4.70
N GLU A 42 -17.95 23.05 4.99
CA GLU A 42 -18.38 23.25 6.36
C GLU A 42 -18.37 21.89 7.06
N THR A 43 -17.37 21.67 7.90
CA THR A 43 -17.23 20.44 8.69
C THR A 43 -18.19 20.45 9.86
N GLY A 44 -18.90 21.56 10.09
CA GLY A 44 -19.89 21.70 11.14
C GLY A 44 -21.21 21.01 10.80
N GLY A 45 -22.02 20.74 11.82
CA GLY A 45 -23.32 20.12 11.67
C GLY A 45 -24.35 20.78 12.58
N THR A 46 -25.57 20.90 12.09
CA THR A 46 -26.72 21.34 12.87
C THR A 46 -27.80 20.26 12.85
N THR A 47 -28.30 19.92 14.03
CA THR A 47 -29.43 19.01 14.25
C THR A 47 -30.48 19.70 15.08
N SER A 48 -31.72 19.20 15.00
CA SER A 48 -32.87 19.74 15.72
C SER A 48 -33.54 18.66 16.55
N ALA A 49 -34.23 19.05 17.62
CA ALA A 49 -35.09 18.15 18.37
C ALA A 49 -36.22 17.60 17.48
N ALA A 50 -36.73 16.43 17.83
CA ALA A 50 -37.78 15.75 17.05
C ALA A 50 -39.12 16.49 17.04
N ALA A 51 -39.38 17.31 18.07
CA ALA A 51 -40.60 18.10 18.20
C ALA A 51 -40.29 19.46 18.84
N PRO A 52 -41.06 20.52 18.51
CA PRO A 52 -41.02 21.79 19.25
C PRO A 52 -41.25 21.62 20.75
N ILE A 53 -40.66 22.50 21.54
CA ILE A 53 -40.94 22.67 22.97
C ILE A 53 -41.87 23.85 23.19
N LEU A 54 -42.75 23.74 24.18
CA LEU A 54 -43.56 24.87 24.64
C LEU A 54 -42.76 25.69 25.65
N VAL A 55 -42.30 26.87 25.24
CA VAL A 55 -41.40 27.74 26.00
C VAL A 55 -42.17 28.61 27.00
N THR A 56 -43.27 29.19 26.53
CA THR A 56 -44.26 29.91 27.34
C THR A 56 -45.65 29.47 26.92
N GLY A 57 -46.65 29.68 27.77
CA GLY A 57 -48.01 29.30 27.47
C GLY A 57 -48.73 28.65 28.65
N GLN A 58 -49.86 28.05 28.34
CA GLN A 58 -50.74 27.45 29.33
C GLN A 58 -51.60 26.34 28.74
N SER A 59 -52.04 25.46 29.62
CA SER A 59 -53.15 24.54 29.39
C SER A 59 -54.41 25.15 29.94
N SER A 60 -55.50 25.13 29.18
CA SER A 60 -56.78 25.72 29.58
C SER A 60 -57.87 24.65 29.69
N TRP A 61 -58.47 24.52 30.86
CA TRP A 61 -59.43 23.45 31.16
C TRP A 61 -60.36 23.77 32.33
N GLY A 62 -61.67 23.53 32.17
CA GLY A 62 -62.69 23.75 33.21
C GLY A 62 -63.10 22.51 34.01
N PHE A 63 -62.41 21.38 33.81
CA PHE A 63 -62.85 20.04 34.24
C PHE A 63 -64.22 19.63 33.67
N LYS A 64 -65.32 20.20 34.18
CA LYS A 64 -66.68 19.95 33.70
C LYS A 64 -67.62 21.08 34.10
N GLU A 65 -68.32 21.68 33.14
CA GLU A 65 -69.27 22.78 33.39
C GLU A 65 -70.31 22.45 34.48
N SER A 66 -70.91 21.25 34.44
CA SER A 66 -71.91 20.82 35.43
C SER A 66 -71.35 20.70 36.85
N TRP A 67 -70.06 20.38 36.98
CA TRP A 67 -69.37 20.33 38.27
C TRP A 67 -69.16 21.74 38.83
N VAL A 68 -68.64 22.66 38.01
CA VAL A 68 -68.46 24.06 38.42
C VAL A 68 -69.80 24.68 38.83
N ARG A 69 -70.87 24.43 38.07
CA ARG A 69 -72.23 24.88 38.42
C ARG A 69 -72.71 24.28 39.74
N TYR A 70 -72.42 23.00 40.01
CA TYR A 70 -72.74 22.36 41.29
C TYR A 70 -72.01 23.05 42.45
N VAL A 71 -70.70 23.31 42.31
CA VAL A 71 -69.90 24.03 43.33
C VAL A 71 -70.52 25.39 43.61
N ALA A 72 -70.84 26.17 42.58
CA ALA A 72 -71.44 27.50 42.73
C ALA A 72 -72.86 27.46 43.35
N MET A 73 -73.71 26.52 42.93
CA MET A 73 -75.09 26.39 43.40
C MET A 73 -75.19 26.16 44.92
N PHE A 74 -74.21 25.48 45.50
CA PHE A 74 -74.19 25.13 46.92
C PHE A 74 -73.27 26.04 47.75
N GLY A 75 -72.94 27.23 47.23
CA GLY A 75 -72.12 28.23 47.93
C GLY A 75 -70.66 27.81 48.11
N GLY A 76 -70.18 26.91 47.26
CA GLY A 76 -68.79 26.47 47.23
C GLY A 76 -67.84 27.46 46.56
N SER A 77 -66.56 27.10 46.49
CA SER A 77 -65.50 27.93 45.89
C SER A 77 -64.67 27.16 44.87
N VAL A 78 -64.19 27.90 43.85
CA VAL A 78 -63.20 27.47 42.86
C VAL A 78 -62.00 28.38 43.02
N THR A 79 -60.91 27.86 43.58
CA THR A 79 -59.73 28.67 43.92
C THR A 79 -58.52 28.19 43.15
N ALA A 80 -57.99 29.03 42.26
CA ALA A 80 -56.73 28.74 41.59
C ALA A 80 -55.53 29.07 42.49
N GLY A 81 -54.46 28.29 42.35
CA GLY A 81 -53.23 28.43 43.14
C GLY A 81 -51.99 28.07 42.33
N GLY A 82 -50.81 28.35 42.89
CA GLY A 82 -49.53 27.96 42.28
C GLY A 82 -49.26 28.55 40.89
N GLY A 83 -49.83 29.72 40.59
CA GLY A 83 -49.69 30.43 39.31
C GLY A 83 -50.78 30.10 38.28
N ALA A 84 -51.70 29.18 38.57
CA ALA A 84 -52.91 29.02 37.76
C ALA A 84 -53.89 30.17 37.99
N THR A 85 -54.71 30.46 37.00
CA THR A 85 -55.80 31.45 37.09
C THR A 85 -57.13 30.81 36.71
N ALA A 86 -58.19 31.10 37.45
CA ALA A 86 -59.55 30.66 37.12
C ALA A 86 -60.39 31.86 36.69
N ASP A 87 -61.16 31.72 35.60
CA ASP A 87 -62.14 32.71 35.19
C ASP A 87 -63.48 32.54 35.91
N ALA A 88 -64.41 33.47 35.67
CA ALA A 88 -65.74 33.45 36.29
C ALA A 88 -66.61 32.25 35.86
N ALA A 89 -66.28 31.59 34.75
CA ALA A 89 -66.94 30.37 34.29
C ALA A 89 -66.29 29.10 34.86
N GLY A 90 -65.22 29.23 35.66
CA GLY A 90 -64.48 28.12 36.26
C GLY A 90 -63.49 27.44 35.31
N LYS A 91 -63.18 28.04 34.16
CA LYS A 91 -62.09 27.59 33.28
C LYS A 91 -60.76 28.00 33.90
N VAL A 92 -59.85 27.04 34.01
CA VAL A 92 -58.56 27.22 34.66
C VAL A 92 -57.43 27.20 33.64
N ASP A 93 -56.60 28.24 33.67
CA ASP A 93 -55.37 28.32 32.92
C ASP A 93 -54.19 27.90 33.81
N TYR A 94 -53.51 26.83 33.42
CA TYR A 94 -52.35 26.26 34.09
C TYR A 94 -51.06 26.65 33.33
N PRO A 95 -50.12 27.39 33.94
CA PRO A 95 -48.92 27.84 33.23
C PRO A 95 -48.02 26.67 32.83
N VAL A 96 -47.40 26.72 31.65
CA VAL A 96 -46.45 25.70 31.23
C VAL A 96 -45.21 25.68 32.13
N LYS A 97 -44.75 24.49 32.50
CA LYS A 97 -43.42 24.28 33.08
C LYS A 97 -42.41 23.96 31.99
N HIS A 98 -42.72 22.92 31.22
CA HIS A 98 -41.93 22.44 30.09
C HIS A 98 -42.61 21.28 29.37
N GLY A 99 -42.16 21.02 28.15
CA GLY A 99 -42.57 19.83 27.41
C GLY A 99 -42.48 20.03 25.93
N SER A 100 -42.68 18.93 25.19
CA SER A 100 -42.72 18.95 23.73
C SER A 100 -44.13 18.80 23.20
N VAL A 101 -44.36 19.41 22.05
CA VAL A 101 -45.62 19.40 21.31
C VAL A 101 -45.33 19.14 19.85
N ASP A 102 -46.05 18.20 19.26
CA ASP A 102 -46.15 18.00 17.82
C ASP A 102 -47.64 18.01 17.46
N PRO A 103 -48.24 19.20 17.28
CA PRO A 103 -49.67 19.30 17.03
C PRO A 103 -50.10 18.68 15.69
N ALA A 104 -49.20 18.62 14.69
CA ALA A 104 -49.47 17.98 13.41
C ALA A 104 -49.47 16.45 13.53
N GLY A 105 -48.46 15.89 14.20
CA GLY A 105 -48.40 14.47 14.56
C GLY A 105 -49.30 14.08 15.73
N ARG A 106 -50.01 15.05 16.32
CA ARG A 106 -50.94 14.89 17.46
C ARG A 106 -50.27 14.25 18.69
N SER A 107 -49.02 14.60 18.95
CA SER A 107 -48.24 14.09 20.08
C SER A 107 -47.85 15.22 21.04
N ALA A 108 -47.76 14.91 22.33
CA ALA A 108 -47.37 15.86 23.37
C ALA A 108 -46.83 15.13 24.60
N ASP A 109 -45.86 15.73 25.28
CA ASP A 109 -45.54 15.44 26.68
C ASP A 109 -45.26 16.76 27.37
N VAL A 110 -46.33 17.39 27.84
CA VAL A 110 -46.28 18.75 28.42
C VAL A 110 -46.71 18.74 29.86
N ARG A 111 -45.86 19.32 30.70
CA ARG A 111 -46.11 19.52 32.12
C ARG A 111 -46.46 20.98 32.36
N PHE A 112 -47.52 21.18 33.13
CA PHE A 112 -48.01 22.48 33.57
C PHE A 112 -47.88 22.57 35.09
N GLY A 113 -47.77 23.80 35.59
CA GLY A 113 -47.80 24.13 37.00
C GLY A 113 -49.17 24.57 37.45
N GLY A 114 -49.27 24.96 38.72
CA GLY A 114 -50.49 25.47 39.31
C GLY A 114 -51.48 24.40 39.74
N SER A 115 -52.55 24.87 40.38
CA SER A 115 -53.60 24.04 40.95
C SER A 115 -54.96 24.73 40.89
N VAL A 116 -56.02 23.95 40.97
CA VAL A 116 -57.37 24.43 41.29
C VAL A 116 -57.93 23.62 42.44
N THR A 117 -58.53 24.29 43.42
CA THR A 117 -59.20 23.68 44.55
C THR A 117 -60.70 23.95 44.48
N TYR A 118 -61.49 22.87 44.49
CA TYR A 118 -62.94 22.91 44.63
C TYR A 118 -63.34 22.64 46.07
N ALA A 119 -64.16 23.48 46.68
CA ALA A 119 -64.72 23.25 48.01
C ALA A 119 -66.24 23.45 47.98
N VAL A 120 -66.97 22.54 48.62
CA VAL A 120 -68.42 22.64 48.87
C VAL A 120 -68.66 22.22 50.33
N PRO A 121 -68.37 23.09 51.32
CA PRO A 121 -68.40 22.71 52.73
C PRO A 121 -69.76 22.20 53.20
N SER A 122 -70.85 22.75 52.63
CA SER A 122 -72.23 22.32 52.89
C SER A 122 -72.47 20.84 52.57
N HIS A 123 -71.68 20.25 51.67
CA HIS A 123 -71.76 18.85 51.26
C HIS A 123 -70.55 18.02 51.74
N GLY A 124 -69.78 18.52 52.71
CA GLY A 124 -68.64 17.81 53.29
C GLY A 124 -67.38 17.77 52.40
N ILE A 125 -67.35 18.57 51.33
CA ILE A 125 -66.18 18.68 50.44
C ILE A 125 -65.37 19.89 50.91
N THR A 126 -64.33 19.68 51.71
CA THR A 126 -63.48 20.79 52.18
C THR A 126 -62.42 21.15 51.16
N ALA A 127 -61.85 20.17 50.44
CA ALA A 127 -61.05 20.43 49.24
C ALA A 127 -60.95 19.21 48.29
N ILE A 128 -61.16 19.45 47.00
CA ILE A 128 -60.62 18.61 45.92
C ILE A 128 -59.67 19.47 45.11
N THR A 129 -58.37 19.26 45.28
CA THR A 129 -57.33 20.02 44.58
C THR A 129 -56.77 19.20 43.43
N LEU A 130 -56.84 19.74 42.22
CA LEU A 130 -56.20 19.20 41.02
C LEU A 130 -55.01 20.08 40.66
N ALA A 131 -53.80 19.51 40.66
CA ALA A 131 -52.55 20.24 40.47
C ALA A 131 -51.63 19.61 39.42
N ASN A 132 -50.67 20.40 38.94
CA ASN A 132 -49.59 20.01 38.03
C ASN A 132 -50.03 19.13 36.84
N PRO A 133 -50.94 19.60 35.98
CA PRO A 133 -51.40 18.79 34.86
C PRO A 133 -50.24 18.36 33.96
N ARG A 134 -50.20 17.08 33.57
CA ARG A 134 -49.31 16.55 32.54
C ARG A 134 -50.12 15.92 31.43
N VAL A 135 -50.03 16.50 30.25
CA VAL A 135 -50.67 16.02 29.03
C VAL A 135 -49.70 15.11 28.30
N VAL A 136 -50.04 13.83 28.16
CA VAL A 136 -49.29 12.86 27.37
C VAL A 136 -50.17 12.42 26.21
N LEU A 137 -49.75 12.70 24.99
CA LEU A 137 -50.43 12.31 23.76
C LEU A 137 -49.43 11.63 22.83
N LYS A 138 -49.87 10.57 22.18
CA LYS A 138 -49.18 9.92 21.09
C LYS A 138 -50.18 9.59 19.99
N ASP A 139 -49.91 10.03 18.77
CA ASP A 139 -50.78 9.78 17.61
C ASP A 139 -52.25 10.22 17.82
N GLY A 140 -52.45 11.25 18.65
CA GLY A 140 -53.75 11.83 18.97
C GLY A 140 -54.52 11.14 20.10
N GLN A 141 -53.92 10.18 20.79
CA GLN A 141 -54.52 9.50 21.94
C GLN A 141 -53.60 9.58 23.15
N GLY A 142 -54.18 9.67 24.35
CA GLY A 142 -53.37 9.62 25.56
C GLY A 142 -54.13 10.00 26.81
N THR A 143 -53.43 10.65 27.75
CA THR A 143 -53.92 10.81 29.13
C THR A 143 -53.50 12.15 29.71
N LEU A 144 -54.45 12.79 30.40
CA LEU A 144 -54.21 13.88 31.33
C LEU A 144 -53.90 13.28 32.70
N HIS A 145 -52.68 13.49 33.19
CA HIS A 145 -52.28 13.16 34.54
C HIS A 145 -52.34 14.39 35.43
N MET A 146 -52.80 14.26 36.68
CA MET A 146 -52.79 15.35 37.65
C MET A 146 -52.41 14.85 39.03
N ASP A 147 -51.74 15.69 39.81
CA ASP A 147 -51.62 15.48 41.24
C ASP A 147 -52.97 15.83 41.89
N VAL A 148 -53.50 14.94 42.70
CA VAL A 148 -54.82 15.11 43.32
C VAL A 148 -54.68 15.08 44.83
N THR A 149 -55.14 16.14 45.48
CA THR A 149 -55.27 16.21 46.94
C THR A 149 -56.74 16.29 47.32
N THR A 150 -57.23 15.30 48.07
CA THR A 150 -58.61 15.27 48.57
C THR A 150 -58.63 15.44 50.08
N ASP A 151 -59.44 16.38 50.53
CA ASP A 151 -59.87 16.56 51.92
C ASP A 151 -61.40 16.46 51.92
N LEU A 152 -61.88 15.26 52.29
CA LEU A 152 -63.29 14.86 52.13
C LEU A 152 -63.85 14.21 53.41
N VAL A 153 -63.02 14.04 54.45
CA VAL A 153 -63.39 13.39 55.71
C VAL A 153 -63.00 14.30 56.86
N ALA A 154 -64.01 14.81 57.58
CA ALA A 154 -63.78 15.74 58.67
C ALA A 154 -62.90 15.11 59.78
N GLY A 155 -61.75 15.73 60.06
CA GLY A 155 -60.82 15.31 61.10
C GLY A 155 -59.69 14.38 60.64
N GLU A 156 -59.61 14.04 59.35
CA GLU A 156 -58.49 13.33 58.74
C GLU A 156 -57.55 14.30 57.98
N ASP A 157 -56.30 13.90 57.79
CA ASP A 157 -55.35 14.67 56.99
C ASP A 157 -55.67 14.55 55.48
N PRO A 158 -55.49 15.63 54.68
CA PRO A 158 -55.68 15.57 53.24
C PRO A 158 -54.80 14.50 52.57
N VAL A 159 -55.40 13.67 51.72
CA VAL A 159 -54.71 12.60 50.99
C VAL A 159 -54.23 13.13 49.65
N THR A 160 -52.93 13.05 49.37
CA THR A 160 -52.35 13.43 48.07
C THR A 160 -51.86 12.22 47.29
N THR A 161 -52.30 12.10 46.04
CA THR A 161 -51.81 11.11 45.08
C THR A 161 -51.25 11.82 43.85
N SER A 162 -49.97 11.59 43.53
CA SER A 162 -49.32 12.22 42.39
C SER A 162 -49.57 11.49 41.07
N GLY A 163 -49.68 12.24 39.98
CA GLY A 163 -49.72 11.69 38.62
C GLY A 163 -50.94 10.82 38.27
N VAL A 164 -52.07 11.02 38.94
CA VAL A 164 -53.31 10.28 38.70
C VAL A 164 -53.73 10.47 37.23
N PRO A 165 -53.91 9.40 36.43
CA PRO A 165 -54.47 9.47 35.08
C PRO A 165 -55.94 9.88 35.16
N LEU A 166 -56.20 11.18 35.23
CA LEU A 166 -57.51 11.77 35.51
C LEU A 166 -58.47 11.59 34.33
N ALA A 167 -58.00 11.82 33.10
CA ALA A 167 -58.82 11.72 31.90
C ALA A 167 -58.05 11.09 30.74
N THR A 168 -58.70 10.24 29.96
CA THR A 168 -58.25 9.92 28.60
C THR A 168 -58.45 11.13 27.70
N LEU A 169 -57.53 11.32 26.76
CA LEU A 169 -57.51 12.44 25.83
C LEU A 169 -57.53 11.93 24.40
N ALA A 170 -58.32 12.58 23.55
CA ALA A 170 -58.27 12.41 22.11
C ALA A 170 -58.16 13.77 21.43
N ALA A 171 -57.08 13.96 20.67
CA ALA A 171 -56.73 15.22 20.02
C ALA A 171 -56.86 15.13 18.50
N SER A 172 -57.48 16.15 17.90
CA SER A 172 -57.34 16.43 16.47
C SER A 172 -55.98 17.04 16.17
N ALA A 173 -55.59 17.12 14.89
CA ALA A 173 -54.42 17.90 14.50
C ALA A 173 -54.62 19.37 14.92
N GLY A 174 -53.59 19.95 15.51
CA GLY A 174 -53.52 21.38 15.83
C GLY A 174 -52.72 22.17 14.79
N SER A 175 -52.52 23.46 15.01
CA SER A 175 -51.74 24.34 14.13
C SER A 175 -50.61 25.04 14.87
N LEU A 176 -49.51 25.29 14.14
CA LEU A 176 -48.47 26.23 14.51
C LEU A 176 -48.51 27.42 13.55
N ASP A 177 -48.51 28.64 14.07
CA ASP A 177 -48.35 29.87 13.30
C ASP A 177 -47.01 30.52 13.65
N GLY A 178 -46.00 30.26 12.83
CA GLY A 178 -44.61 30.62 13.15
C GLY A 178 -44.16 29.98 14.47
N GLY A 179 -43.99 30.81 15.49
CA GLY A 179 -43.61 30.39 16.85
C GLY A 179 -44.78 30.28 17.82
N ALA A 180 -46.03 30.44 17.39
CA ALA A 180 -47.21 30.34 18.26
C ALA A 180 -47.93 29.00 18.08
N LEU A 181 -48.32 28.38 19.20
CA LEU A 181 -49.18 27.21 19.26
C LEU A 181 -50.59 27.62 19.63
N ASP A 182 -51.55 27.14 18.85
CA ASP A 182 -52.97 27.07 19.23
C ASP A 182 -53.47 25.65 18.95
N TRP A 183 -53.70 24.89 20.02
CA TRP A 183 -54.19 23.53 19.96
C TRP A 183 -55.36 23.34 20.91
N SER A 184 -56.56 23.62 20.42
CA SER A 184 -57.82 23.49 21.13
C SER A 184 -58.60 22.24 20.71
N GLY A 185 -59.71 21.96 21.42
CA GLY A 185 -60.62 20.87 21.07
C GLY A 185 -60.10 19.48 21.43
N ILE A 186 -59.09 19.37 22.30
CA ILE A 186 -58.63 18.07 22.81
C ILE A 186 -59.74 17.53 23.72
N THR A 187 -60.48 16.55 23.21
CA THR A 187 -61.57 15.94 23.96
C THR A 187 -61.04 15.14 25.14
N ALA A 188 -61.72 15.24 26.29
CA ALA A 188 -61.34 14.56 27.51
C ALA A 188 -62.49 13.68 28.01
N SER A 189 -62.17 12.45 28.43
CA SER A 189 -63.14 11.52 29.04
C SER A 189 -62.58 10.96 30.33
N LEU A 190 -63.35 11.06 31.41
CA LEU A 190 -62.95 10.69 32.77
C LEU A 190 -62.52 9.22 32.84
N THR A 191 -61.38 8.92 33.46
CA THR A 191 -60.96 7.53 33.68
C THR A 191 -61.68 6.92 34.89
N GLY A 192 -61.47 5.62 35.14
CA GLY A 192 -61.93 5.00 36.40
C GLY A 192 -61.28 5.61 37.64
N GLU A 193 -59.98 5.92 37.57
CA GLU A 193 -59.23 6.56 38.65
C GLU A 193 -59.69 8.01 38.86
N GLY A 194 -59.98 8.73 37.78
CA GLY A 194 -60.60 10.05 37.82
C GLY A 194 -62.00 10.04 38.43
N ALA A 195 -62.82 9.05 38.06
CA ALA A 195 -64.17 8.87 38.59
C ALA A 195 -64.17 8.58 40.10
N ALA A 196 -63.15 7.88 40.60
CA ALA A 196 -63.01 7.57 42.03
C ALA A 196 -62.78 8.81 42.90
N ILE A 197 -62.12 9.85 42.37
CA ILE A 197 -61.88 11.12 43.08
C ILE A 197 -63.20 11.82 43.43
N PHE A 198 -64.19 11.72 42.54
CA PHE A 198 -65.50 12.35 42.70
C PHE A 198 -66.58 11.34 43.14
N ALA A 199 -66.20 10.36 43.95
CA ALA A 199 -67.13 9.37 44.47
C ALA A 199 -67.75 9.82 45.80
N PHE A 200 -69.05 9.57 45.95
CA PHE A 200 -69.77 9.75 47.19
C PHE A 200 -70.25 8.38 47.68
N GLN A 201 -69.94 8.04 48.93
CA GLN A 201 -70.27 6.72 49.53
C GLN A 201 -69.82 5.53 48.66
N GLY A 202 -68.63 5.64 48.05
CA GLY A 202 -68.06 4.60 47.19
C GLY A 202 -68.69 4.50 45.80
N ARG A 203 -69.57 5.43 45.42
CA ARG A 203 -70.19 5.49 44.08
C ARG A 203 -69.73 6.75 43.34
N PRO A 204 -69.07 6.63 42.17
CA PRO A 204 -68.71 7.78 41.36
C PRO A 204 -69.93 8.63 41.00
N MET A 205 -69.86 9.94 41.22
CA MET A 205 -70.89 10.88 40.74
C MET A 205 -70.93 10.92 39.20
N TYR A 206 -69.77 10.69 38.57
CA TYR A 206 -69.62 10.56 37.14
C TYR A 206 -68.97 9.20 36.84
N PRO A 207 -69.59 8.33 36.01
CA PRO A 207 -68.98 7.07 35.62
C PRO A 207 -67.73 7.30 34.74
N ALA A 208 -66.84 6.31 34.69
CA ALA A 208 -65.74 6.29 33.72
C ALA A 208 -66.27 6.42 32.28
N GLY A 209 -65.57 7.16 31.44
CA GLY A 209 -65.99 7.52 30.08
C GLY A 209 -66.89 8.76 30.01
N THR A 210 -67.24 9.38 31.15
CA THR A 210 -67.98 10.66 31.15
C THR A 210 -67.18 11.73 30.41
N ALA A 211 -67.81 12.37 29.43
CA ALA A 211 -67.23 13.50 28.71
C ALA A 211 -66.99 14.69 29.67
N LEU A 212 -65.76 15.19 29.65
CA LEU A 212 -65.28 16.36 30.36
C LEU A 212 -65.18 17.54 29.39
N ASP A 213 -64.97 18.74 29.91
CA ASP A 213 -64.76 19.92 29.06
C ASP A 213 -63.50 19.71 28.20
N PRO A 214 -63.49 20.19 26.95
CA PRO A 214 -62.32 20.06 26.09
C PRO A 214 -61.14 20.85 26.65
N LEU A 215 -59.96 20.27 26.53
CA LEU A 215 -58.68 20.84 26.89
C LEU A 215 -58.13 21.65 25.72
N ALA A 216 -57.42 22.74 26.01
CA ALA A 216 -56.63 23.48 25.03
C ALA A 216 -55.20 23.70 25.53
N ILE A 217 -54.23 23.68 24.62
CA ILE A 217 -52.83 24.06 24.88
C ILE A 217 -52.49 25.21 23.93
N SER A 218 -51.99 26.30 24.49
CA SER A 218 -51.60 27.47 23.70
C SER A 218 -50.33 28.10 24.26
N GLY A 219 -49.55 28.77 23.42
CA GLY A 219 -48.34 29.45 23.87
C GLY A 219 -47.32 29.70 22.77
N THR A 220 -46.07 29.95 23.17
CA THR A 220 -44.96 30.09 22.23
C THR A 220 -44.12 28.82 22.23
N VAL A 221 -43.81 28.34 21.03
CA VAL A 221 -42.97 27.17 20.81
C VAL A 221 -41.62 27.56 20.24
N SER A 222 -40.64 26.71 20.49
CA SER A 222 -39.34 26.78 19.84
C SER A 222 -38.85 25.38 19.51
N VAL A 223 -38.02 25.25 18.48
CA VAL A 223 -37.38 23.97 18.15
C VAL A 223 -35.93 24.07 18.62
N PRO A 224 -35.54 23.31 19.67
CA PRO A 224 -34.14 23.23 20.07
C PRO A 224 -33.28 22.76 18.91
N THR A 225 -32.24 23.52 18.59
CA THR A 225 -31.25 23.20 17.57
C THR A 225 -29.86 23.22 18.17
N LEU A 226 -29.06 22.21 17.86
CA LEU A 226 -27.68 22.09 18.29
C LEU A 226 -26.76 22.20 17.07
N THR A 227 -25.87 23.18 17.09
CA THR A 227 -24.84 23.38 16.08
C THR A 227 -23.47 23.07 16.67
N VAL A 228 -22.71 22.21 16.01
CA VAL A 228 -21.35 21.85 16.40
C VAL A 228 -20.39 22.29 15.30
N SER A 229 -19.33 23.02 15.66
CA SER A 229 -18.39 23.63 14.70
C SER A 229 -17.65 22.63 13.82
N GLN A 230 -17.51 21.39 14.28
CA GLN A 230 -16.92 20.29 13.53
C GLN A 230 -17.55 18.95 13.95
N VAL A 231 -18.03 18.17 12.99
CA VAL A 231 -18.67 16.87 13.19
C VAL A 231 -18.05 15.75 12.35
N THR A 232 -17.22 16.09 11.35
CA THR A 232 -16.43 15.12 10.56
C THR A 232 -14.94 15.37 10.71
N ASP A 233 -14.13 14.39 10.30
CA ASP A 233 -12.66 14.46 10.34
C ASP A 233 -12.13 14.78 11.75
N LEU A 234 -12.84 14.34 12.78
CA LEU A 234 -12.42 14.49 14.17
C LEU A 234 -11.22 13.57 14.42
N GLY A 235 -10.16 14.12 15.00
CA GLY A 235 -8.97 13.35 15.39
C GLY A 235 -9.08 12.76 16.80
N ALA A 236 -7.97 12.19 17.28
CA ALA A 236 -7.86 11.58 18.62
C ALA A 236 -8.49 12.42 19.73
N GLU A 237 -8.29 13.74 19.64
CA GLU A 237 -8.93 14.75 20.45
C GLU A 237 -9.21 15.97 19.56
N THR A 238 -10.44 16.49 19.60
CA THR A 238 -10.83 17.69 18.86
C THR A 238 -11.65 18.60 19.77
N GLU A 239 -11.22 19.85 19.87
CA GLU A 239 -11.98 20.89 20.57
C GLU A 239 -12.97 21.53 19.59
N VAL A 240 -14.24 21.58 19.97
CA VAL A 240 -15.34 22.10 19.15
C VAL A 240 -16.15 23.14 19.92
N THR A 241 -16.68 24.11 19.20
CA THR A 241 -17.72 25.01 19.73
C THR A 241 -19.07 24.37 19.51
N VAL A 242 -19.85 24.24 20.57
CA VAL A 242 -21.24 23.77 20.54
C VAL A 242 -22.16 24.94 20.89
N SER A 243 -23.07 25.26 19.99
CA SER A 243 -24.03 26.35 20.16
C SER A 243 -25.46 25.81 20.09
N GLY A 244 -26.27 26.16 21.08
CA GLY A 244 -27.69 25.82 21.12
C GLY A 244 -28.56 27.04 20.86
N LYS A 245 -29.69 26.83 20.19
CA LYS A 245 -30.75 27.83 20.00
C LYS A 245 -32.11 27.18 20.20
N GLY A 246 -33.06 27.94 20.75
CA GLY A 246 -34.44 27.48 20.93
C GLY A 246 -34.65 26.58 22.16
N TYR A 247 -33.71 26.60 23.10
CA TYR A 247 -33.83 25.91 24.39
C TYR A 247 -34.61 26.77 25.39
N GLN A 248 -35.15 26.14 26.44
CA GLN A 248 -35.88 26.74 27.54
C GLN A 248 -35.00 27.77 28.25
N PRO A 249 -35.37 29.06 28.24
CA PRO A 249 -34.60 30.11 28.90
C PRO A 249 -34.48 29.87 30.40
N GLY A 250 -33.33 30.25 30.96
CA GLY A 250 -33.11 30.23 32.42
C GLY A 250 -32.89 28.84 33.04
N ARG A 251 -33.00 27.75 32.26
CA ARG A 251 -32.76 26.39 32.75
C ARG A 251 -31.36 25.90 32.38
N GLY A 252 -30.87 24.90 33.12
CA GLY A 252 -29.61 24.23 32.80
C GLY A 252 -29.77 23.13 31.74
N VAL A 253 -28.71 22.91 30.96
CA VAL A 253 -28.63 21.87 29.91
C VAL A 253 -27.26 21.19 30.00
N TYR A 254 -27.22 19.86 29.91
CA TYR A 254 -25.98 19.11 29.72
C TYR A 254 -25.73 18.87 28.23
N LEU A 255 -24.46 18.92 27.86
CA LEU A 255 -23.95 18.39 26.60
C LEU A 255 -23.02 17.23 26.93
N ALA A 256 -23.11 16.13 26.20
CA ALA A 256 -22.17 15.04 26.37
C ALA A 256 -21.89 14.33 25.05
N GLN A 257 -20.70 13.75 24.93
CA GLN A 257 -20.42 12.76 23.91
C GLN A 257 -21.12 11.46 24.30
N SER A 258 -22.02 10.95 23.48
CA SER A 258 -22.82 9.75 23.78
C SER A 258 -22.88 8.81 22.60
N ILE A 259 -23.43 7.61 22.81
CA ILE A 259 -23.95 6.76 21.73
C ILE A 259 -25.44 7.04 21.53
N ALA A 260 -26.13 6.16 20.79
CA ALA A 260 -27.58 6.19 20.61
C ALA A 260 -28.34 6.56 21.90
N MET A 261 -29.51 7.20 21.77
CA MET A 261 -30.36 7.66 22.88
C MET A 261 -31.56 6.72 23.17
N PRO A 262 -31.40 5.44 23.56
CA PRO A 262 -32.53 4.53 23.77
C PRO A 262 -33.24 4.71 25.12
N GLY A 263 -32.81 5.65 25.98
CA GLY A 263 -33.35 5.85 27.33
C GLY A 263 -34.62 6.70 27.39
N THR A 264 -35.19 6.85 28.59
CA THR A 264 -36.38 7.69 28.87
C THR A 264 -36.06 8.97 29.65
N THR A 265 -34.83 9.16 30.13
CA THR A 265 -34.43 10.30 30.97
C THR A 265 -33.19 11.03 30.44
N TYR A 266 -32.04 10.35 30.35
CA TYR A 266 -30.78 10.87 29.80
C TYR A 266 -30.01 9.75 29.11
N PRO A 267 -28.99 10.05 28.28
CA PRO A 267 -28.18 9.02 27.64
C PRO A 267 -27.53 8.09 28.67
N SER A 268 -27.73 6.77 28.57
CA SER A 268 -27.18 5.81 29.54
C SER A 268 -25.68 5.57 29.38
N VAL A 269 -25.12 5.93 28.22
CA VAL A 269 -23.70 5.76 27.88
C VAL A 269 -23.19 7.08 27.30
N PHE A 270 -22.44 7.82 28.11
CA PHE A 270 -21.88 9.11 27.75
C PHE A 270 -20.56 9.40 28.47
N GLY A 271 -19.79 10.34 27.92
CA GLY A 271 -18.56 10.89 28.47
C GLY A 271 -18.37 12.33 28.02
N ASN A 272 -17.24 12.94 28.40
CA ASN A 272 -16.86 14.30 27.99
C ASN A 272 -17.99 15.34 28.21
N ALA A 273 -18.70 15.22 29.34
CA ALA A 273 -19.86 16.03 29.61
C ALA A 273 -19.48 17.48 29.98
N VAL A 274 -20.27 18.43 29.48
CA VAL A 274 -20.16 19.86 29.76
C VAL A 274 -21.51 20.35 30.25
N TYR A 275 -21.52 21.13 31.34
CA TYR A 275 -22.74 21.68 31.91
C TYR A 275 -22.92 23.16 31.53
N VAL A 276 -23.97 23.44 30.75
CA VAL A 276 -24.46 24.81 30.53
C VAL A 276 -25.37 25.16 31.70
N ARG A 277 -24.84 25.94 32.66
CA ARG A 277 -25.53 26.27 33.92
C ARG A 277 -26.89 26.93 33.71
N GLN A 278 -26.97 27.83 32.73
CA GLN A 278 -28.17 28.58 32.45
C GLN A 278 -28.20 28.95 30.98
N VAL A 279 -29.26 28.54 30.28
CA VAL A 279 -29.57 28.99 28.92
C VAL A 279 -29.97 30.47 28.97
N GLY A 280 -29.52 31.24 27.98
CA GLY A 280 -29.79 32.67 27.86
C GLY A 280 -31.28 32.99 27.78
N ALA A 281 -31.63 34.24 28.07
CA ALA A 281 -33.02 34.71 28.01
C ALA A 281 -33.63 34.60 26.59
N ASP A 282 -32.79 34.57 25.57
CA ASP A 282 -33.15 34.37 24.16
C ASP A 282 -33.19 32.89 23.74
N GLY A 283 -33.03 31.97 24.70
CA GLY A 283 -33.02 30.52 24.46
C GLY A 283 -31.73 30.02 23.81
N THR A 284 -30.63 30.78 23.89
CA THR A 284 -29.34 30.41 23.29
C THR A 284 -28.28 30.07 24.32
N PHE A 285 -27.27 29.30 23.90
CA PHE A 285 -26.03 29.12 24.63
C PHE A 285 -24.88 28.84 23.65
N SER A 286 -23.64 29.04 24.10
CA SER A 286 -22.44 28.61 23.39
C SER A 286 -21.38 28.15 24.39
N VAL A 287 -20.77 27.00 24.14
CA VAL A 287 -19.75 26.43 25.01
C VAL A 287 -18.74 25.60 24.20
N THR A 288 -17.52 25.52 24.70
CA THR A 288 -16.49 24.65 24.14
C THR A 288 -16.62 23.24 24.72
N ALA A 289 -16.62 22.23 23.84
CA ALA A 289 -16.61 20.82 24.20
C ALA A 289 -15.38 20.12 23.60
N LYS A 290 -14.87 19.13 24.32
CA LYS A 290 -13.72 18.31 23.89
C LYS A 290 -14.22 16.92 23.52
N LEU A 291 -14.11 16.58 22.24
CA LEU A 291 -14.53 15.30 21.69
C LEU A 291 -13.30 14.40 21.50
N THR A 292 -13.42 13.12 21.82
CA THR A 292 -12.31 12.16 21.73
C THR A 292 -12.72 10.91 20.95
N GLU A 293 -11.77 10.33 20.20
CA GLU A 293 -12.01 9.08 19.45
C GLU A 293 -12.52 7.97 20.36
N THR A 294 -12.01 7.92 21.58
CA THR A 294 -12.48 7.00 22.62
C THR A 294 -12.88 7.76 23.87
N PHE A 295 -13.99 7.40 24.50
CA PHE A 295 -14.36 7.90 25.83
C PHE A 295 -14.78 6.75 26.75
N THR A 296 -14.61 6.94 28.06
CA THR A 296 -14.99 5.94 29.07
C THR A 296 -16.19 6.44 29.88
N PRO A 297 -17.38 5.84 29.72
CA PRO A 297 -18.55 6.16 30.54
C PRO A 297 -18.35 5.73 31.99
N SER A 298 -19.01 6.41 32.93
CA SER A 298 -18.95 6.05 34.35
C SER A 298 -19.50 4.64 34.57
N GLY A 299 -18.68 3.75 35.14
CA GLY A 299 -19.09 2.37 35.45
C GLY A 299 -19.22 1.43 34.24
N GLY A 300 -18.77 1.85 33.04
CA GLY A 300 -18.85 1.05 31.81
C GLY A 300 -17.51 0.91 31.07
N PRO A 301 -17.45 0.05 30.04
CA PRO A 301 -16.25 -0.10 29.20
C PRO A 301 -16.04 1.11 28.30
N ALA A 302 -14.79 1.33 27.88
CA ALA A 302 -14.46 2.38 26.90
C ALA A 302 -15.20 2.17 25.56
N VAL A 303 -15.68 3.26 24.97
CA VAL A 303 -16.36 3.32 23.68
C VAL A 303 -15.39 3.85 22.63
N ASP A 304 -15.25 3.16 21.49
CA ASP A 304 -14.50 3.64 20.32
C ASP A 304 -15.46 4.18 19.25
N CYS A 305 -15.46 5.50 19.08
CA CYS A 305 -16.34 6.23 18.17
C CYS A 305 -15.97 6.11 16.68
N ARG A 306 -14.90 5.36 16.34
CA ARG A 306 -14.60 4.98 14.96
C ARG A 306 -15.37 3.73 14.53
N THR A 307 -15.82 2.93 15.49
CA THR A 307 -16.58 1.69 15.24
C THR A 307 -18.00 1.73 15.81
N THR A 308 -18.28 2.69 16.69
CA THR A 308 -19.59 2.90 17.31
C THR A 308 -20.12 4.27 16.92
N ALA A 309 -21.39 4.34 16.49
CA ALA A 309 -22.03 5.61 16.18
C ALA A 309 -22.11 6.51 17.43
N CYS A 310 -21.38 7.63 17.40
CA CYS A 310 -21.31 8.60 18.48
C CYS A 310 -21.96 9.93 18.09
N PHE A 311 -22.38 10.67 19.11
CA PHE A 311 -23.12 11.93 18.99
C PHE A 311 -22.61 12.95 20.01
N VAL A 312 -22.75 14.24 19.74
CA VAL A 312 -22.91 15.24 20.80
C VAL A 312 -24.39 15.36 21.10
N THR A 313 -24.77 15.05 22.32
CA THR A 313 -26.16 15.03 22.76
C THR A 313 -26.41 16.10 23.81
N SER A 314 -27.49 16.85 23.65
CA SER A 314 -28.04 17.74 24.68
C SER A 314 -29.15 17.04 25.46
N PHE A 315 -29.24 17.29 26.77
CA PHE A 315 -30.33 16.80 27.63
C PHE A 315 -30.49 17.70 28.86
N ASN A 316 -31.66 17.62 29.51
CA ASN A 316 -32.00 18.49 30.63
C ASN A 316 -31.12 18.27 31.87
N SER A 317 -30.81 19.35 32.59
CA SER A 317 -30.04 19.29 33.83
C SER A 317 -30.83 18.72 35.00
N HIS A 318 -30.12 18.36 36.08
CA HIS A 318 -30.75 18.21 37.38
C HIS A 318 -31.21 19.58 37.87
N ASP A 319 -32.50 19.72 38.16
CA ASP A 319 -33.05 20.91 38.79
C ASP A 319 -33.80 20.49 40.06
N SER A 320 -33.26 20.90 41.21
CA SER A 320 -33.87 20.58 42.50
C SER A 320 -35.18 21.31 42.75
N ALA A 321 -35.43 22.43 42.06
CA ALA A 321 -36.69 23.17 42.16
C ALA A 321 -37.80 22.54 41.31
N ASP A 322 -37.45 21.70 40.32
CA ASP A 322 -38.41 20.98 39.50
C ASP A 322 -37.88 19.57 39.18
N PRO A 323 -38.22 18.55 40.00
CA PRO A 323 -37.75 17.18 39.79
C PRO A 323 -38.27 16.56 38.49
N THR A 324 -39.26 17.17 37.84
CA THR A 324 -39.81 16.71 36.57
C THR A 324 -39.06 17.26 35.36
N TRP A 325 -38.08 18.16 35.57
CA TRP A 325 -37.28 18.76 34.51
C TRP A 325 -36.36 17.75 33.81
N MET A 326 -35.49 17.07 34.58
CA MET A 326 -34.52 16.12 34.00
C MET A 326 -35.19 14.96 33.23
N PRO A 327 -36.29 14.34 33.71
CA PRO A 327 -36.96 13.29 32.94
C PRO A 327 -37.64 13.77 31.66
N SER A 328 -37.77 15.07 31.43
CA SER A 328 -38.29 15.60 30.17
C SER A 328 -37.24 15.47 29.07
N ARG A 329 -37.63 14.82 27.97
CA ARG A 329 -36.79 14.66 26.76
C ARG A 329 -37.06 15.74 25.71
N ALA A 330 -37.82 16.76 26.09
CA ALA A 330 -38.32 17.78 25.17
C ALA A 330 -37.19 18.52 24.43
N GLN A 331 -36.01 18.62 25.05
CA GLN A 331 -34.89 19.39 24.52
C GLN A 331 -33.73 18.53 24.01
N ASP A 332 -33.96 17.23 23.88
CA ASP A 332 -32.91 16.33 23.44
C ASP A 332 -32.62 16.52 21.96
N VAL A 333 -31.38 16.90 21.67
CA VAL A 333 -30.84 17.00 20.31
C VAL A 333 -29.56 16.19 20.26
N ALA A 334 -29.43 15.31 19.27
CA ALA A 334 -28.24 14.51 19.04
C ALA A 334 -27.62 14.84 17.68
N GLN A 335 -26.43 15.43 17.70
CA GLN A 335 -25.63 15.73 16.53
C GLN A 335 -24.68 14.55 16.25
N PRO A 336 -24.82 13.81 15.14
CA PRO A 336 -23.91 12.71 14.81
C PRO A 336 -22.47 13.20 14.60
N LEU A 337 -21.51 12.34 14.99
CA LEU A 337 -20.07 12.57 14.88
C LEU A 337 -19.39 11.47 14.06
N THR A 338 -18.37 11.86 13.29
CA THR A 338 -17.51 10.95 12.52
C THR A 338 -16.05 11.23 12.87
N PHE A 339 -15.39 10.21 13.45
CA PHE A 339 -13.97 10.24 13.80
C PHE A 339 -13.12 9.55 12.74
N GLY A 340 -12.12 10.26 12.23
CA GLY A 340 -11.27 9.81 11.13
C GLY A 340 -12.02 9.58 9.80
N VAL A 341 -11.26 9.38 8.73
CA VAL A 341 -11.74 8.73 7.50
C VAL A 341 -11.16 7.33 7.52
N GLU A 342 -12.00 6.28 7.57
CA GLU A 342 -11.50 4.93 7.31
C GLU A 342 -11.11 4.86 5.84
N ILE A 343 -9.81 5.03 5.55
CA ILE A 343 -9.28 4.86 4.20
C ILE A 343 -9.03 3.37 4.05
N PRO A 344 -9.76 2.66 3.16
CA PRO A 344 -9.54 1.22 2.98
C PRO A 344 -8.14 0.98 2.43
N ALA A 345 -7.56 -0.18 2.76
CA ALA A 345 -6.29 -0.59 2.18
C ALA A 345 -6.36 -0.71 0.65
N ALA A 346 -5.25 -0.38 -0.01
CA ALA A 346 -5.14 -0.54 -1.45
C ALA A 346 -5.45 -2.00 -1.87
N THR A 347 -6.30 -2.18 -2.87
CA THR A 347 -6.75 -3.52 -3.30
C THR A 347 -5.94 -3.98 -4.50
N ILE A 348 -5.15 -5.05 -4.37
CA ILE A 348 -4.33 -5.57 -5.48
C ILE A 348 -5.21 -6.20 -6.56
N THR A 349 -5.17 -5.65 -7.78
CA THR A 349 -5.93 -6.13 -8.95
C THR A 349 -5.08 -6.92 -9.94
N GLN A 350 -3.75 -6.80 -9.89
CA GLN A 350 -2.83 -7.60 -10.70
C GLN A 350 -1.55 -7.93 -9.96
N GLN A 351 -1.22 -9.23 -9.90
CA GLN A 351 0.02 -9.75 -9.34
C GLN A 351 1.13 -9.80 -10.40
N PRO A 352 2.40 -9.52 -10.05
CA PRO A 352 3.51 -9.71 -10.97
C PRO A 352 3.80 -11.18 -11.21
N VAL A 353 4.24 -11.52 -12.43
CA VAL A 353 4.54 -12.90 -12.83
C VAL A 353 6.04 -13.12 -12.94
N SER A 354 6.52 -14.27 -12.47
CA SER A 354 7.93 -14.67 -12.60
C SER A 354 8.40 -14.68 -14.05
N ARG A 355 9.63 -14.22 -14.31
CA ARG A 355 10.19 -14.10 -15.66
C ARG A 355 11.48 -14.89 -15.81
N LYS A 356 11.64 -15.52 -16.98
CA LYS A 356 12.88 -16.19 -17.38
C LYS A 356 13.43 -15.52 -18.64
N VAL A 357 14.65 -14.99 -18.56
CA VAL A 357 15.33 -14.31 -19.67
C VAL A 357 16.82 -14.64 -19.70
N ARG A 358 17.50 -14.39 -20.83
CA ARG A 358 18.96 -14.48 -20.89
C ARG A 358 19.61 -13.25 -20.26
N SER A 359 20.83 -13.40 -19.76
CA SER A 359 21.63 -12.26 -19.31
C SER A 359 21.77 -11.19 -20.41
N GLY A 360 21.62 -9.93 -20.03
CA GLY A 360 21.62 -8.76 -20.91
C GLY A 360 20.25 -8.33 -21.44
N ALA A 361 19.24 -9.21 -21.41
CA ALA A 361 17.86 -8.88 -21.78
C ALA A 361 17.14 -8.10 -20.68
N THR A 362 16.05 -7.42 -21.01
CA THR A 362 15.20 -6.72 -20.03
C THR A 362 14.01 -7.59 -19.66
N ALA A 363 13.82 -7.87 -18.37
CA ALA A 363 12.60 -8.46 -17.83
C ALA A 363 11.65 -7.36 -17.34
N ALA A 364 10.36 -7.49 -17.63
CA ALA A 364 9.32 -6.58 -17.15
C ALA A 364 8.38 -7.29 -16.16
N PHE A 365 8.18 -6.66 -15.00
CA PHE A 365 7.21 -7.06 -13.98
C PHE A 365 6.15 -5.97 -13.87
N THR A 366 4.88 -6.34 -13.95
CA THR A 366 3.75 -5.40 -13.91
C THR A 366 2.82 -5.79 -12.77
N ALA A 367 2.35 -4.80 -12.02
CA ALA A 367 1.38 -4.96 -10.95
C ALA A 367 0.37 -3.80 -11.00
N ALA A 368 -0.83 -4.03 -10.47
CA ALA A 368 -1.89 -3.03 -10.39
C ALA A 368 -2.67 -3.17 -9.08
N ALA A 369 -3.20 -2.05 -8.60
CA ALA A 369 -4.06 -1.97 -7.43
C ALA A 369 -5.06 -0.82 -7.60
N ASP A 370 -6.13 -0.80 -6.82
CA ASP A 370 -7.06 0.33 -6.68
C ASP A 370 -6.87 1.00 -5.31
N GLY A 371 -7.27 2.27 -5.18
CA GLY A 371 -7.26 2.99 -3.89
C GLY A 371 -5.86 3.28 -3.33
N TYR A 372 -4.88 3.59 -4.18
CA TYR A 372 -3.49 3.87 -3.76
C TYR A 372 -3.02 5.25 -4.22
N ASP A 373 -2.10 5.86 -3.46
CA ASP A 373 -1.50 7.17 -3.77
C ASP A 373 -0.15 7.01 -4.48
N SER A 374 0.62 5.99 -4.11
CA SER A 374 1.93 5.73 -4.72
C SER A 374 2.26 4.24 -4.76
N VAL A 375 3.20 3.88 -5.63
CA VAL A 375 3.75 2.52 -5.71
C VAL A 375 5.28 2.59 -5.66
N ARG A 376 5.89 1.63 -4.97
CA ARG A 376 7.34 1.39 -5.00
C ARG A 376 7.60 -0.09 -5.26
N TRP A 377 8.68 -0.40 -5.96
CA TRP A 377 9.12 -1.78 -6.10
C TRP A 377 10.18 -2.14 -5.07
N GLU A 378 10.11 -3.36 -4.56
CA GLU A 378 11.11 -3.94 -3.70
C GLU A 378 11.75 -5.17 -4.36
N ARG A 379 13.01 -5.40 -4.01
CA ARG A 379 13.80 -6.53 -4.44
C ARG A 379 14.29 -7.30 -3.22
N SER A 380 14.23 -8.62 -3.30
CA SER A 380 14.82 -9.54 -2.33
C SER A 380 15.88 -10.41 -2.99
N ALA A 381 17.04 -10.55 -2.32
CA ALA A 381 18.13 -11.43 -2.73
C ALA A 381 18.16 -12.76 -1.94
N ASP A 382 17.35 -12.88 -0.90
CA ASP A 382 17.36 -13.97 0.09
C ASP A 382 16.03 -14.73 0.13
N LYS A 383 15.40 -14.90 -1.05
CA LYS A 383 14.15 -15.64 -1.24
C LYS A 383 12.97 -15.04 -0.44
N GLY A 384 12.95 -13.74 -0.24
CA GLY A 384 11.85 -12.98 0.35
C GLY A 384 11.96 -12.79 1.86
N ALA A 385 13.09 -13.12 2.48
CA ALA A 385 13.30 -12.90 3.91
C ALA A 385 13.55 -11.42 4.23
N THR A 386 14.33 -10.71 3.40
CA THR A 386 14.52 -9.27 3.46
C THR A 386 14.24 -8.61 2.12
N TRP A 387 13.77 -7.36 2.18
CA TRP A 387 13.36 -6.58 1.03
C TRP A 387 14.05 -5.21 1.05
N SER A 388 14.48 -4.75 -0.12
CA SER A 388 15.05 -3.41 -0.29
C SER A 388 14.37 -2.70 -1.45
N THR A 389 14.07 -1.42 -1.26
CA THR A 389 13.46 -0.58 -2.30
C THR A 389 14.37 -0.49 -3.54
N VAL A 390 13.78 -0.68 -4.71
CA VAL A 390 14.41 -0.41 -6.01
C VAL A 390 14.25 1.09 -6.30
N SER A 391 15.34 1.84 -6.17
CA SER A 391 15.33 3.30 -6.32
C SER A 391 14.74 3.74 -7.68
N GLY A 392 13.86 4.74 -7.66
CA GLY A 392 13.22 5.33 -8.83
C GLY A 392 12.11 4.51 -9.49
N ALA A 393 11.79 3.31 -8.97
CA ALA A 393 10.75 2.46 -9.52
C ALA A 393 9.36 2.81 -8.97
N THR A 394 8.79 3.92 -9.44
CA THR A 394 7.50 4.47 -8.98
C THR A 394 6.31 4.20 -9.93
N LYS A 395 6.53 3.37 -10.95
CA LYS A 395 5.51 3.01 -11.94
C LYS A 395 4.96 1.60 -11.68
N ALA A 396 3.75 1.35 -12.18
CA ALA A 396 3.10 0.03 -12.16
C ALA A 396 3.94 -1.09 -12.84
N THR A 397 4.84 -0.72 -13.76
CA THR A 397 5.78 -1.67 -14.40
C THR A 397 7.22 -1.37 -14.00
N LEU A 398 7.91 -2.39 -13.49
CA LEU A 398 9.35 -2.41 -13.26
C LEU A 398 10.08 -3.11 -14.41
N SER A 399 11.07 -2.43 -14.97
CA SER A 399 12.00 -2.99 -15.97
C SER A 399 13.35 -3.29 -15.34
N VAL A 400 13.79 -4.55 -15.41
CA VAL A 400 15.06 -5.02 -14.84
C VAL A 400 15.96 -5.53 -15.96
N LYS A 401 17.15 -4.95 -16.10
CA LYS A 401 18.18 -5.50 -16.99
C LYS A 401 18.80 -6.73 -16.32
N ALA A 402 18.56 -7.90 -16.91
CA ALA A 402 18.96 -9.18 -16.33
C ALA A 402 20.48 -9.37 -16.35
N SER A 403 21.02 -9.89 -15.26
CA SER A 403 22.40 -10.37 -15.13
C SER A 403 22.42 -11.56 -14.19
N ALA A 404 23.48 -12.35 -14.23
CA ALA A 404 23.63 -13.54 -13.39
C ALA A 404 23.61 -13.20 -11.90
N ALA A 405 24.06 -12.01 -11.51
CA ALA A 405 24.00 -11.52 -10.13
C ALA A 405 22.56 -11.36 -9.61
N LEU A 406 21.59 -11.15 -10.51
CA LEU A 406 20.17 -11.01 -10.19
C LEU A 406 19.40 -12.34 -10.31
N ASN A 407 20.07 -13.44 -10.68
CA ASN A 407 19.40 -14.73 -10.83
C ASN A 407 18.82 -15.21 -9.49
N GLY A 408 17.53 -15.53 -9.48
CA GLY A 408 16.80 -15.95 -8.29
C GLY A 408 16.32 -14.81 -7.39
N HIS A 409 16.63 -13.55 -7.71
CA HIS A 409 16.06 -12.41 -7.00
C HIS A 409 14.55 -12.34 -7.20
N ARG A 410 13.85 -11.88 -6.16
CA ARG A 410 12.40 -11.71 -6.14
C ARG A 410 12.04 -10.23 -6.16
N TYR A 411 10.92 -9.91 -6.80
CA TYR A 411 10.41 -8.56 -6.95
C TYR A 411 8.94 -8.51 -6.53
N ARG A 412 8.57 -7.49 -5.76
CA ARG A 412 7.17 -7.20 -5.42
C ARG A 412 6.90 -5.71 -5.53
N ALA A 413 5.68 -5.34 -5.90
CA ALA A 413 5.22 -3.97 -5.80
C ALA A 413 4.61 -3.75 -4.40
N VAL A 414 4.80 -2.56 -3.85
CA VAL A 414 4.21 -2.11 -2.59
C VAL A 414 3.42 -0.85 -2.91
N PHE A 415 2.10 -0.94 -2.79
CA PHE A 415 1.17 0.16 -2.98
C PHE A 415 0.91 0.82 -1.63
N VAL A 416 0.92 2.15 -1.59
CA VAL A 416 0.83 2.92 -0.36
C VAL A 416 -0.34 3.90 -0.47
N ASN A 417 -1.15 3.95 0.57
CA ASN A 417 -2.12 5.00 0.82
C ASN A 417 -2.09 5.40 2.30
N ALA A 418 -3.00 6.28 2.72
CA ALA A 418 -3.11 6.70 4.11
C ALA A 418 -3.48 5.57 5.10
N SER A 419 -3.99 4.42 4.63
CA SER A 419 -4.21 3.23 5.48
C SER A 419 -2.93 2.43 5.74
N GLY A 420 -1.86 2.66 4.96
CA GLY A 420 -0.60 1.95 5.07
C GLY A 420 -0.13 1.31 3.75
N GLU A 421 0.67 0.26 3.87
CA GLU A 421 1.28 -0.43 2.72
C GLU A 421 0.59 -1.77 2.42
N THR A 422 0.30 -2.01 1.14
CA THR A 422 -0.16 -3.31 0.64
C THR A 422 0.82 -3.84 -0.40
N ALA A 423 1.43 -4.99 -0.12
CA ALA A 423 2.41 -5.61 -1.00
C ALA A 423 1.80 -6.70 -1.89
N THR A 424 2.25 -6.79 -3.13
CA THR A 424 1.94 -7.93 -4.01
C THR A 424 2.63 -9.19 -3.52
N SER A 425 2.16 -10.34 -4.02
CA SER A 425 2.98 -11.55 -4.07
C SER A 425 4.28 -11.30 -4.85
N ALA A 426 5.30 -12.11 -4.57
CA ALA A 426 6.63 -11.95 -5.14
C ALA A 426 6.81 -12.72 -6.45
N ALA A 427 7.32 -12.05 -7.48
CA ALA A 427 7.74 -12.65 -8.74
C ALA A 427 9.26 -12.91 -8.76
N THR A 428 9.69 -14.07 -9.26
CA THR A 428 11.12 -14.43 -9.34
C THR A 428 11.68 -14.12 -10.72
N LEU A 429 12.88 -13.53 -10.77
CA LEU A 429 13.69 -13.40 -11.98
C LEU A 429 14.63 -14.59 -12.11
N THR A 430 14.46 -15.40 -13.16
CA THR A 430 15.41 -16.45 -13.54
C THR A 430 16.25 -15.98 -14.72
N VAL A 431 17.57 -15.94 -14.54
CA VAL A 431 18.52 -15.50 -15.57
C VAL A 431 19.33 -16.68 -16.04
N SER A 432 19.25 -17.00 -17.32
CA SER A 432 20.13 -17.99 -17.96
C SER A 432 21.33 -17.31 -18.63
N ALA A 433 22.49 -17.94 -18.55
CA ALA A 433 23.68 -17.48 -19.28
C ALA A 433 23.41 -17.45 -20.79
N VAL A 434 24.02 -16.48 -21.49
CA VAL A 434 23.96 -16.40 -22.95
C VAL A 434 24.81 -17.53 -23.55
N PRO A 435 24.28 -18.37 -24.46
CA PRO A 435 25.05 -19.41 -25.12
C PRO A 435 26.29 -18.89 -25.86
N ALA A 436 27.41 -19.61 -25.73
CA ALA A 436 28.64 -19.40 -26.49
C ALA A 436 29.06 -20.70 -27.21
N ARG A 437 29.81 -20.58 -28.32
CA ARG A 437 30.35 -21.73 -29.07
C ARG A 437 31.69 -21.40 -29.72
N ILE A 438 32.52 -22.40 -29.96
CA ILE A 438 33.75 -22.27 -30.76
C ILE A 438 33.59 -23.10 -32.04
N VAL A 439 33.69 -22.45 -33.20
CA VAL A 439 33.54 -23.09 -34.53
C VAL A 439 34.83 -23.01 -35.33
N SER A 440 34.91 -23.80 -36.40
CA SER A 440 36.03 -23.82 -37.34
C SER A 440 37.38 -24.05 -36.66
N PHE A 441 37.41 -24.95 -35.68
CA PHE A 441 38.64 -25.30 -34.98
C PHE A 441 39.52 -26.20 -35.86
N ASN A 442 40.81 -25.85 -35.99
CA ASN A 442 41.79 -26.59 -36.78
C ASN A 442 43.21 -26.37 -36.26
N ALA A 443 44.02 -27.43 -36.25
CA ALA A 443 45.44 -27.43 -35.91
C ALA A 443 46.25 -27.82 -37.15
N SER A 444 47.14 -26.96 -37.65
CA SER A 444 47.85 -27.19 -38.91
C SER A 444 49.30 -26.69 -38.89
N PRO A 445 50.22 -27.26 -39.70
CA PRO A 445 50.01 -28.33 -40.69
C PRO A 445 49.93 -29.73 -40.08
N GLU A 446 49.40 -30.69 -40.83
CA GLU A 446 49.37 -32.11 -40.48
C GLU A 446 49.80 -32.98 -41.68
N PRO A 447 50.76 -33.93 -41.52
CA PRO A 447 51.61 -34.14 -40.34
C PRO A 447 52.62 -33.00 -40.15
N VAL A 448 53.06 -32.78 -38.91
CA VAL A 448 54.01 -31.72 -38.55
C VAL A 448 55.35 -32.30 -38.11
N GLY A 449 56.44 -31.58 -38.40
CA GLY A 449 57.76 -31.96 -37.94
C GLY A 449 57.91 -31.75 -36.43
N LYS A 450 58.41 -32.74 -35.68
CA LYS A 450 58.71 -32.62 -34.25
C LYS A 450 59.54 -31.36 -33.95
N GLY A 451 59.09 -30.57 -32.98
CA GLY A 451 59.68 -29.28 -32.61
C GLY A 451 59.29 -28.11 -33.52
N SER A 452 58.49 -28.33 -34.57
CA SER A 452 58.01 -27.26 -35.46
C SER A 452 56.78 -26.56 -34.88
N LYS A 453 56.50 -25.36 -35.40
CA LYS A 453 55.31 -24.60 -35.03
C LYS A 453 54.06 -25.19 -35.69
N LEU A 454 53.01 -25.27 -34.88
CA LEU A 454 51.66 -25.66 -35.22
C LEU A 454 50.77 -24.43 -35.00
N LYS A 455 50.03 -24.03 -36.03
CA LYS A 455 49.04 -22.96 -35.96
C LYS A 455 47.69 -23.57 -35.61
N VAL A 456 47.16 -23.17 -34.46
CA VAL A 456 45.83 -23.55 -33.99
C VAL A 456 44.90 -22.36 -34.15
N VAL A 457 43.76 -22.55 -34.80
CA VAL A 457 42.76 -21.51 -35.05
C VAL A 457 41.38 -22.00 -34.61
N GLY A 458 40.56 -21.12 -34.07
CA GLY A 458 39.12 -21.33 -33.85
C GLY A 458 38.38 -20.01 -33.68
N THR A 459 37.07 -19.97 -33.97
CA THR A 459 36.27 -18.74 -33.87
C THR A 459 35.25 -18.85 -32.74
N LEU A 460 35.37 -17.99 -31.72
CA LEU A 460 34.44 -17.89 -30.62
C LEU A 460 33.26 -17.00 -31.00
N GLN A 461 32.05 -17.51 -30.79
CA GLN A 461 30.79 -16.82 -31.04
C GLN A 461 29.90 -16.86 -29.80
N THR A 462 29.01 -15.88 -29.70
CA THR A 462 27.93 -15.82 -28.71
C THR A 462 26.59 -15.60 -29.42
N SER A 463 25.51 -16.11 -28.85
CA SER A 463 24.15 -15.70 -29.26
C SER A 463 23.81 -14.32 -28.70
N GLY A 464 22.74 -13.70 -29.19
CA GLY A 464 22.16 -12.51 -28.60
C GLY A 464 21.43 -12.81 -27.28
N ALA A 465 21.23 -11.75 -26.48
CA ALA A 465 20.44 -11.84 -25.25
C ALA A 465 18.93 -12.00 -25.55
N THR A 466 18.47 -11.46 -26.68
CA THR A 466 17.07 -11.44 -27.10
C THR A 466 16.82 -12.13 -28.44
N ASP A 467 17.86 -12.66 -29.08
CA ASP A 467 17.79 -13.37 -30.36
C ASP A 467 18.74 -14.59 -30.36
N ASP A 468 18.55 -15.49 -31.32
CA ASP A 468 19.42 -16.65 -31.54
C ASP A 468 20.49 -16.41 -32.62
N VAL A 469 20.82 -15.13 -32.87
CA VAL A 469 21.81 -14.75 -33.88
C VAL A 469 23.21 -14.86 -33.29
N TRP A 470 24.05 -15.69 -33.92
CA TRP A 470 25.44 -15.89 -33.51
C TRP A 470 26.34 -14.77 -34.01
N ARG A 471 27.07 -14.14 -33.08
CA ARG A 471 27.98 -13.02 -33.35
C ARG A 471 29.37 -13.31 -32.80
N PRO A 472 30.43 -12.79 -33.44
CA PRO A 472 31.78 -12.88 -32.92
C PRO A 472 31.91 -12.38 -31.48
N LEU A 473 32.64 -13.11 -30.66
CA LEU A 473 32.98 -12.69 -29.30
C LEU A 473 34.45 -12.28 -29.24
N ALA A 474 34.69 -10.98 -29.39
CA ALA A 474 36.02 -10.37 -29.45
C ALA A 474 36.65 -10.17 -28.07
N LYS A 475 37.97 -9.94 -28.04
CA LYS A 475 38.74 -9.58 -26.84
C LYS A 475 38.54 -10.55 -25.66
N THR A 476 38.29 -11.81 -25.97
CA THR A 476 37.90 -12.82 -24.97
C THR A 476 38.98 -13.90 -24.85
N PRO A 477 39.43 -14.25 -23.63
CA PRO A 477 40.41 -15.30 -23.43
C PRO A 477 39.88 -16.69 -23.83
N VAL A 478 40.67 -17.41 -24.62
CA VAL A 478 40.46 -18.80 -25.03
C VAL A 478 41.72 -19.59 -24.73
N VAL A 479 41.57 -20.76 -24.15
CA VAL A 479 42.66 -21.67 -23.84
C VAL A 479 42.76 -22.72 -24.95
N VAL A 480 43.95 -22.90 -25.50
CA VAL A 480 44.25 -24.04 -26.36
C VAL A 480 44.81 -25.16 -25.49
N GLU A 481 44.21 -26.33 -25.60
CA GLU A 481 44.52 -27.51 -24.81
C GLU A 481 45.02 -28.64 -25.72
N PHE A 482 45.99 -29.41 -25.23
CA PHE A 482 46.58 -30.56 -25.90
C PHE A 482 46.45 -31.80 -25.02
N ARG A 483 46.09 -32.92 -25.62
CA ARG A 483 46.10 -34.24 -24.98
C ARG A 483 46.96 -35.17 -25.82
N ALA A 484 48.12 -35.57 -25.28
CA ALA A 484 49.01 -36.51 -25.95
C ALA A 484 48.29 -37.83 -26.27
N LYS A 485 48.70 -38.50 -27.35
CA LYS A 485 48.17 -39.82 -27.73
C LYS A 485 48.29 -40.80 -26.55
N GLY A 486 47.18 -41.43 -26.18
CA GLY A 486 47.11 -42.35 -25.04
C GLY A 486 46.98 -41.68 -23.66
N ALA A 487 47.11 -40.35 -23.55
CA ALA A 487 46.87 -39.63 -22.31
C ALA A 487 45.36 -39.47 -22.03
N LYS A 488 44.99 -39.43 -20.75
CA LYS A 488 43.60 -39.22 -20.31
C LYS A 488 43.26 -37.76 -20.02
N THR A 489 44.26 -36.93 -19.74
CA THR A 489 44.09 -35.54 -19.30
C THR A 489 44.51 -34.54 -20.37
N TRP A 490 43.81 -33.40 -20.42
CA TRP A 490 44.17 -32.27 -21.26
C TRP A 490 45.14 -31.35 -20.53
N SER A 491 46.18 -30.88 -21.22
CA SER A 491 47.15 -29.91 -20.72
C SER A 491 46.98 -28.58 -21.45
N ARG A 492 47.12 -27.46 -20.73
CA ARG A 492 47.12 -26.12 -21.34
C ARG A 492 48.38 -25.95 -22.18
N ALA A 493 48.19 -25.66 -23.47
CA ALA A 493 49.29 -25.40 -24.41
C ALA A 493 49.49 -23.91 -24.69
N ALA A 494 48.40 -23.13 -24.72
CA ALA A 494 48.46 -21.67 -24.85
C ALA A 494 47.20 -21.02 -24.28
N SER A 495 47.31 -19.73 -23.93
CA SER A 495 46.18 -18.84 -23.68
C SER A 495 46.25 -17.70 -24.70
N VAL A 496 45.15 -17.47 -25.43
CA VAL A 496 45.08 -16.45 -26.48
C VAL A 496 43.81 -15.63 -26.32
N THR A 497 43.83 -14.40 -26.82
CA THR A 497 42.68 -13.51 -26.82
C THR A 497 42.11 -13.43 -28.22
N THR A 498 40.78 -13.55 -28.36
CA THR A 498 40.11 -13.45 -29.65
C THR A 498 40.24 -12.05 -30.26
N ASP A 499 40.38 -11.99 -31.59
CA ASP A 499 40.38 -10.74 -32.34
C ASP A 499 38.96 -10.13 -32.49
N LYS A 500 38.84 -9.03 -33.25
CA LYS A 500 37.54 -8.38 -33.53
C LYS A 500 36.53 -9.28 -34.26
N LYS A 501 36.98 -10.32 -34.94
CA LYS A 501 36.17 -11.33 -35.63
C LYS A 501 35.94 -12.56 -34.76
N GLY A 502 36.33 -12.53 -33.48
CA GLY A 502 36.18 -13.65 -32.55
C GLY A 502 37.21 -14.76 -32.78
N VAL A 503 38.21 -14.55 -33.63
CA VAL A 503 39.18 -15.57 -34.00
C VAL A 503 40.26 -15.66 -32.92
N ALA A 504 40.40 -16.84 -32.33
CA ALA A 504 41.52 -17.23 -31.49
C ALA A 504 42.58 -17.91 -32.36
N THR A 505 43.80 -17.37 -32.38
CA THR A 505 44.95 -17.96 -33.09
C THR A 505 46.11 -18.17 -32.12
N ALA A 506 46.63 -19.39 -32.05
CA ALA A 506 47.81 -19.73 -31.27
C ALA A 506 48.90 -20.34 -32.17
N SER A 507 50.15 -20.04 -31.85
CA SER A 507 51.33 -20.71 -32.44
C SER A 507 52.03 -21.50 -31.35
N VAL A 508 51.89 -22.82 -31.40
CA VAL A 508 52.35 -23.76 -30.38
C VAL A 508 53.39 -24.72 -30.97
N THR A 509 54.24 -25.31 -30.14
CA THR A 509 55.27 -26.25 -30.62
C THR A 509 54.74 -27.68 -30.56
N ALA A 510 54.74 -28.39 -31.69
CA ALA A 510 54.32 -29.79 -31.75
C ALA A 510 55.48 -30.74 -31.40
N VAL A 511 55.39 -31.39 -30.24
CA VAL A 511 56.48 -32.26 -29.72
C VAL A 511 56.08 -33.74 -29.70
N LYS A 512 54.79 -34.05 -29.59
CA LYS A 512 54.23 -35.39 -29.49
C LYS A 512 52.92 -35.47 -30.27
N ASP A 513 52.62 -36.64 -30.79
CA ASP A 513 51.29 -36.99 -31.30
C ASP A 513 50.20 -36.68 -30.26
N GLY A 514 49.05 -36.20 -30.72
CA GLY A 514 47.88 -36.08 -29.86
C GLY A 514 46.79 -35.17 -30.40
N THR A 515 45.75 -35.00 -29.58
CA THR A 515 44.56 -34.23 -29.91
C THR A 515 44.64 -32.82 -29.34
N TRP A 516 44.20 -31.83 -30.10
CA TRP A 516 44.10 -30.42 -29.75
C TRP A 516 42.64 -29.99 -29.67
N ARG A 517 42.34 -29.03 -28.80
CA ARG A 517 41.03 -28.34 -28.75
C ARG A 517 41.19 -26.91 -28.22
N ALA A 518 40.19 -26.07 -28.45
CA ALA A 518 40.04 -24.78 -27.80
C ALA A 518 38.93 -24.83 -26.75
N ARG A 519 39.11 -24.08 -25.66
CA ARG A 519 38.14 -23.95 -24.58
C ARG A 519 37.99 -22.50 -24.15
N TYR A 520 36.75 -22.04 -24.14
CA TYR A 520 36.32 -20.81 -23.49
C TYR A 520 35.68 -21.18 -22.14
N ALA A 521 36.17 -20.57 -21.06
CA ALA A 521 35.74 -20.92 -19.71
C ALA A 521 34.32 -20.43 -19.36
N GLY A 522 33.76 -19.48 -20.11
CA GLY A 522 32.50 -18.84 -19.76
C GLY A 522 32.65 -17.78 -18.67
N THR A 523 31.53 -17.13 -18.36
CA THR A 523 31.30 -16.29 -17.18
C THR A 523 29.96 -16.67 -16.57
N ALA A 524 29.58 -16.06 -15.44
CA ALA A 524 28.24 -16.28 -14.89
C ALA A 524 27.12 -15.86 -15.89
N ASP A 525 27.39 -14.83 -16.70
CA ASP A 525 26.47 -14.29 -17.70
C ASP A 525 26.53 -15.01 -19.07
N ARG A 526 27.56 -15.83 -19.30
CA ARG A 526 27.82 -16.40 -20.62
C ARG A 526 28.35 -17.82 -20.53
N ALA A 527 27.71 -18.75 -21.21
CA ALA A 527 28.02 -20.16 -21.11
C ALA A 527 29.47 -20.47 -21.55
N ALA A 528 30.08 -21.47 -20.92
CA ALA A 528 31.36 -22.02 -21.36
C ALA A 528 31.21 -22.71 -22.73
N ALA A 529 32.30 -22.80 -23.48
CA ALA A 529 32.31 -23.49 -24.77
C ALA A 529 33.59 -24.29 -24.97
N VAL A 530 33.47 -25.45 -25.59
CA VAL A 530 34.58 -26.30 -26.02
C VAL A 530 34.41 -26.53 -27.52
N SER A 531 35.49 -26.40 -28.29
CA SER A 531 35.46 -26.68 -29.73
C SER A 531 35.36 -28.18 -30.02
N SER A 532 35.14 -28.53 -31.29
CA SER A 532 35.58 -29.82 -31.82
C SER A 532 37.09 -30.01 -31.59
N SER A 533 37.55 -31.25 -31.65
CA SER A 533 38.94 -31.60 -31.43
C SER A 533 39.63 -32.04 -32.72
N ASP A 534 40.94 -31.84 -32.82
CA ASP A 534 41.74 -32.14 -34.01
C ASP A 534 42.99 -32.95 -33.67
N TYR A 535 43.35 -33.98 -34.43
CA TYR A 535 44.46 -34.88 -34.11
C TYR A 535 45.68 -34.62 -34.99
N VAL A 536 46.79 -34.22 -34.36
CA VAL A 536 48.04 -33.90 -35.05
C VAL A 536 49.03 -35.06 -34.93
N ASP A 537 49.47 -35.57 -36.08
CA ASP A 537 50.58 -36.54 -36.23
C ASP A 537 51.94 -35.81 -36.26
N VAL A 538 52.83 -36.14 -35.32
CA VAL A 538 54.14 -35.49 -35.14
C VAL A 538 55.27 -36.42 -35.56
N LYS A 539 55.93 -36.08 -36.65
CA LYS A 539 57.00 -36.90 -37.26
C LYS A 539 58.36 -36.26 -37.15
N LEU A 540 59.43 -37.05 -37.07
CA LEU A 540 60.79 -36.50 -37.10
C LEU A 540 61.07 -35.87 -38.47
N ARG A 541 61.68 -34.67 -38.48
CA ARG A 541 62.16 -34.04 -39.72
C ARG A 541 63.34 -34.81 -40.27
N THR A 542 63.47 -34.91 -41.58
CA THR A 542 64.61 -35.57 -42.23
C THR A 542 65.34 -34.64 -43.19
N SER A 543 66.62 -34.91 -43.39
CA SER A 543 67.48 -34.18 -44.33
C SER A 543 68.50 -35.12 -44.95
N VAL A 544 68.89 -34.85 -46.20
CA VAL A 544 70.03 -35.50 -46.85
C VAL A 544 71.21 -34.55 -46.82
N SER A 545 72.30 -34.98 -46.19
CA SER A 545 73.54 -34.21 -46.04
C SER A 545 74.64 -34.77 -46.93
N GLY A 546 75.42 -33.90 -47.58
CA GLY A 546 76.56 -34.27 -48.43
C GLY A 546 76.17 -35.14 -49.62
N PHE A 547 75.04 -34.83 -50.27
CA PHE A 547 74.63 -35.52 -51.50
C PHE A 547 75.61 -35.18 -52.64
N ASN A 548 76.13 -36.19 -53.33
CA ASN A 548 77.09 -36.03 -54.41
C ASN A 548 77.07 -37.26 -55.35
N ALA A 549 77.27 -37.04 -56.64
CA ALA A 549 77.39 -38.02 -57.71
C ALA A 549 78.75 -37.80 -58.40
N SER A 550 79.72 -38.68 -58.14
CA SER A 550 81.11 -38.47 -58.60
C SER A 550 81.78 -39.76 -59.08
N PRO A 551 82.85 -39.71 -59.90
CA PRO A 551 83.53 -38.52 -60.42
C PRO A 551 82.67 -37.73 -61.41
N GLU A 552 82.92 -36.44 -61.49
CA GLU A 552 82.36 -35.53 -62.49
C GLU A 552 83.50 -34.60 -62.97
N PRO A 553 83.76 -34.47 -64.29
CA PRO A 553 83.15 -35.22 -65.38
C PRO A 553 83.56 -36.71 -65.37
N VAL A 554 82.82 -37.56 -66.08
CA VAL A 554 83.06 -39.01 -66.14
C VAL A 554 83.02 -39.52 -67.58
N ARG A 555 83.92 -40.45 -67.94
CA ARG A 555 83.85 -41.08 -69.27
C ARG A 555 82.61 -41.96 -69.41
N LYS A 556 81.95 -41.93 -70.56
CA LYS A 556 80.79 -42.77 -70.89
C LYS A 556 81.10 -44.24 -70.65
N GLY A 557 80.16 -44.94 -70.01
CA GLY A 557 80.30 -46.34 -69.62
C GLY A 557 81.09 -46.57 -68.31
N ARG A 558 81.70 -45.55 -67.71
CA ARG A 558 82.33 -45.65 -66.38
C ARG A 558 81.30 -45.44 -65.27
N THR A 559 81.67 -45.90 -64.07
CA THR A 559 80.81 -45.84 -62.89
C THR A 559 80.95 -44.50 -62.18
N ILE A 560 79.81 -43.84 -61.93
CA ILE A 560 79.70 -42.81 -60.91
C ILE A 560 79.16 -43.42 -59.62
N THR A 561 79.55 -42.85 -58.49
CA THR A 561 79.02 -43.20 -57.17
C THR A 561 78.12 -42.08 -56.69
N VAL A 562 76.83 -42.39 -56.56
CA VAL A 562 75.85 -41.49 -55.95
C VAL A 562 75.79 -41.82 -54.46
N LYS A 563 76.17 -40.86 -53.63
CA LYS A 563 76.25 -41.03 -52.17
C LYS A 563 75.64 -39.84 -51.42
N GLY A 564 75.28 -40.08 -50.16
CA GLY A 564 74.84 -39.05 -49.22
C GLY A 564 74.51 -39.66 -47.86
N THR A 565 74.21 -38.81 -46.88
CA THR A 565 73.86 -39.24 -45.52
C THR A 565 72.44 -38.81 -45.18
N LEU A 566 71.55 -39.76 -44.86
CA LEU A 566 70.22 -39.45 -44.34
C LEU A 566 70.31 -39.14 -42.84
N ARG A 567 69.73 -38.02 -42.42
CA ARG A 567 69.69 -37.58 -41.02
C ARG A 567 68.24 -37.31 -40.60
N SER A 568 67.94 -37.55 -39.33
CA SER A 568 66.66 -37.23 -38.68
C SER A 568 66.92 -36.28 -37.53
N LEU A 569 66.05 -35.29 -37.33
CA LEU A 569 66.14 -34.34 -36.23
C LEU A 569 65.31 -34.84 -35.04
N ASP A 570 65.99 -35.25 -33.98
CA ASP A 570 65.38 -35.59 -32.69
C ASP A 570 66.18 -34.94 -31.56
N GLY A 571 65.86 -33.68 -31.29
CA GLY A 571 66.70 -32.76 -30.50
C GLY A 571 67.92 -32.28 -31.30
N THR A 572 68.77 -33.22 -31.72
CA THR A 572 69.92 -32.99 -32.59
C THR A 572 69.81 -33.82 -33.88
N TRP A 573 70.54 -33.42 -34.93
CA TRP A 573 70.56 -34.16 -36.19
C TRP A 573 71.38 -35.45 -36.06
N LYS A 574 70.69 -36.60 -36.12
CA LYS A 574 71.28 -37.93 -36.00
C LYS A 574 71.24 -38.68 -37.33
N ASN A 575 72.30 -39.42 -37.63
CA ASN A 575 72.33 -40.26 -38.83
C ASN A 575 71.26 -41.35 -38.74
N THR A 576 70.58 -41.62 -39.84
CA THR A 576 69.39 -42.49 -39.86
C THR A 576 69.69 -43.75 -40.66
N SER A 577 69.89 -44.86 -39.94
CA SER A 577 70.22 -46.17 -40.50
C SER A 577 68.97 -46.97 -40.92
N GLY A 578 69.16 -47.96 -41.80
CA GLY A 578 68.15 -48.93 -42.22
C GLY A 578 67.01 -48.39 -43.09
N GLN A 579 67.06 -47.10 -43.45
CA GLN A 579 66.02 -46.43 -44.23
C GLN A 579 66.22 -46.60 -45.72
N SER A 580 65.12 -46.65 -46.47
CA SER A 580 65.15 -46.74 -47.94
C SER A 580 65.22 -45.34 -48.55
N VAL A 581 66.27 -45.07 -49.31
CA VAL A 581 66.46 -43.84 -50.09
C VAL A 581 66.33 -44.18 -51.57
N VAL A 582 65.46 -43.45 -52.28
CA VAL A 582 65.27 -43.59 -53.72
C VAL A 582 66.25 -42.69 -54.44
N ILE A 583 67.08 -43.25 -55.31
CA ILE A 583 67.97 -42.49 -56.19
C ILE A 583 67.25 -42.26 -57.50
N LEU A 584 67.16 -41.00 -57.90
CA LEU A 584 66.49 -40.54 -59.09
C LEU A 584 67.51 -39.90 -60.05
N PHE A 585 67.32 -40.14 -61.35
CA PHE A 585 68.11 -39.53 -62.42
C PHE A 585 67.18 -38.85 -63.41
N LYS A 586 67.56 -37.65 -63.86
CA LYS A 586 66.90 -36.91 -64.93
C LYS A 586 67.96 -36.60 -65.97
N ALA A 587 67.91 -37.30 -67.11
CA ALA A 587 68.80 -37.02 -68.23
C ALA A 587 68.58 -35.58 -68.74
N ASP A 588 69.62 -34.98 -69.29
CA ASP A 588 69.49 -33.66 -69.91
C ASP A 588 68.47 -33.68 -71.05
N GLY A 589 67.66 -32.61 -71.12
CA GLY A 589 66.51 -32.53 -72.01
C GLY A 589 65.27 -33.37 -71.62
N ALA A 590 65.37 -34.27 -70.63
CA ALA A 590 64.20 -35.04 -70.18
C ALA A 590 63.24 -34.20 -69.32
N ALA A 591 61.93 -34.42 -69.45
CA ALA A 591 60.94 -33.70 -68.63
C ALA A 591 60.71 -34.32 -67.24
N LYS A 592 60.95 -35.64 -67.08
CA LYS A 592 60.60 -36.40 -65.88
C LYS A 592 61.82 -37.03 -65.21
N TRP A 593 61.76 -37.12 -63.89
CA TRP A 593 62.72 -37.89 -63.09
C TRP A 593 62.43 -39.39 -63.22
N SER A 594 63.45 -40.19 -63.48
CA SER A 594 63.38 -41.65 -63.51
C SER A 594 63.97 -42.24 -62.23
N LYS A 595 63.36 -43.31 -61.71
CA LYS A 595 63.91 -44.05 -60.57
C LYS A 595 65.04 -44.96 -61.04
N SER A 596 66.25 -44.70 -60.55
CA SER A 596 67.44 -45.51 -60.86
C SER A 596 67.63 -46.66 -59.87
N ALA A 597 67.41 -46.43 -58.57
CA ALA A 597 67.48 -47.48 -57.56
C ALA A 597 66.76 -47.11 -56.25
N THR A 598 66.58 -48.09 -55.38
CA THR A 598 66.33 -47.88 -53.96
C THR A 598 67.49 -48.47 -53.17
N VAL A 599 68.11 -47.67 -52.29
CA VAL A 599 69.30 -48.02 -51.53
C VAL A 599 68.99 -47.91 -50.04
N LYS A 600 69.47 -48.86 -49.24
CA LYS A 600 69.35 -48.80 -47.78
C LYS A 600 70.51 -48.01 -47.18
N THR A 601 70.22 -47.15 -46.21
CA THR A 601 71.26 -46.48 -45.43
C THR A 601 71.93 -47.47 -44.47
N ASN A 602 73.26 -47.42 -44.40
CA ASN A 602 74.04 -48.27 -43.50
C ASN A 602 73.94 -47.80 -42.02
N SER A 603 74.69 -48.43 -41.11
CA SER A 603 74.73 -48.08 -39.68
C SER A 603 75.14 -46.63 -39.40
N LYS A 604 75.93 -46.02 -40.30
CA LYS A 604 76.33 -44.61 -40.25
C LYS A 604 75.34 -43.67 -40.96
N GLY A 605 74.19 -44.17 -41.43
CA GLY A 605 73.18 -43.41 -42.17
C GLY A 605 73.55 -43.07 -43.61
N VAL A 606 74.68 -43.59 -44.10
CA VAL A 606 75.17 -43.33 -45.46
C VAL A 606 74.47 -44.26 -46.44
N PHE A 607 73.97 -43.71 -47.54
CA PHE A 607 73.61 -44.46 -48.74
C PHE A 607 74.66 -44.22 -49.81
N SER A 608 75.01 -45.25 -50.56
CA SER A 608 75.97 -45.18 -51.66
C SER A 608 75.63 -46.25 -52.69
N LYS A 609 75.60 -45.90 -53.97
CA LYS A 609 75.42 -46.86 -55.06
C LYS A 609 76.13 -46.38 -56.32
N GLY A 610 76.85 -47.32 -56.96
CA GLY A 610 77.44 -47.12 -58.27
C GLY A 610 76.40 -47.21 -59.39
N PHE A 611 76.48 -46.31 -60.36
CA PHE A 611 75.69 -46.31 -61.59
C PHE A 611 76.60 -46.12 -62.80
N THR A 612 76.34 -46.83 -63.89
CA THR A 612 77.04 -46.60 -65.16
C THR A 612 76.57 -45.28 -65.77
N ALA A 613 77.50 -44.36 -66.01
CA ALA A 613 77.25 -43.08 -66.68
C ALA A 613 76.98 -43.31 -68.17
N LYS A 614 75.74 -43.08 -68.61
CA LYS A 614 75.33 -43.30 -70.02
C LYS A 614 75.03 -42.01 -70.77
N LYS A 615 74.60 -40.97 -70.06
CA LYS A 615 74.14 -39.68 -70.57
C LYS A 615 74.33 -38.61 -69.49
N ASP A 616 74.48 -37.36 -69.91
CA ASP A 616 74.46 -36.20 -69.03
C ASP A 616 73.11 -36.11 -68.30
N GLY A 617 73.13 -35.58 -67.09
CA GLY A 617 71.90 -35.34 -66.34
C GLY A 617 72.09 -35.09 -64.86
N THR A 618 71.00 -34.74 -64.20
CA THR A 618 70.96 -34.46 -62.76
C THR A 618 70.52 -35.68 -61.95
N TRP A 619 71.22 -35.94 -60.86
CA TRP A 619 70.92 -36.94 -59.85
C TRP A 619 70.32 -36.29 -58.61
N LYS A 620 69.42 -37.00 -57.92
CA LYS A 620 68.97 -36.62 -56.57
C LYS A 620 68.61 -37.85 -55.74
N ALA A 621 68.62 -37.69 -54.43
CA ALA A 621 68.11 -38.64 -53.47
C ALA A 621 66.77 -38.19 -52.90
N GLN A 622 65.81 -39.12 -52.80
CA GLN A 622 64.52 -38.89 -52.17
C GLN A 622 64.29 -39.91 -51.06
N PHE A 623 64.04 -39.42 -49.85
CA PHE A 623 63.51 -40.20 -48.75
C PHE A 623 62.00 -39.96 -48.66
N LYS A 624 61.21 -41.00 -48.89
CA LYS A 624 59.74 -40.92 -48.76
C LYS A 624 59.34 -40.87 -47.29
N ALA A 625 58.26 -40.16 -46.97
CA ALA A 625 57.73 -40.11 -45.61
C ALA A 625 57.39 -41.52 -45.10
N THR A 626 57.52 -41.72 -43.79
CA THR A 626 57.17 -42.96 -43.09
C THR A 626 56.13 -42.67 -42.00
N SER A 627 55.75 -43.67 -41.21
CA SER A 627 54.90 -43.47 -40.04
C SER A 627 55.54 -42.55 -38.99
N SER A 628 56.87 -42.49 -38.89
CA SER A 628 57.56 -41.73 -37.84
C SER A 628 58.46 -40.60 -38.34
N ARG A 629 58.61 -40.42 -39.67
CA ARG A 629 59.51 -39.44 -40.29
C ARG A 629 58.86 -38.74 -41.47
N LEU A 630 59.03 -37.42 -41.55
CA LEU A 630 58.69 -36.65 -42.75
C LEU A 630 59.61 -37.05 -43.90
N GLY A 631 59.10 -36.94 -45.12
CA GLY A 631 59.89 -37.13 -46.34
C GLY A 631 60.83 -35.94 -46.59
N THR A 632 61.89 -36.18 -47.33
CA THR A 632 62.84 -35.16 -47.77
C THR A 632 63.41 -35.50 -49.14
N THR A 633 63.82 -34.49 -49.89
CA THR A 633 64.54 -34.65 -51.16
C THR A 633 65.83 -33.85 -51.08
N SER A 634 66.95 -34.43 -51.51
CA SER A 634 68.23 -33.74 -51.57
C SER A 634 68.24 -32.62 -52.62
N SER A 635 69.27 -31.78 -52.58
CA SER A 635 69.68 -31.03 -53.77
C SER A 635 69.95 -31.95 -54.96
N GLY A 636 69.82 -31.41 -56.17
CA GLY A 636 70.28 -32.09 -57.38
C GLY A 636 71.78 -31.93 -57.55
N ASP A 637 72.41 -32.91 -58.20
CA ASP A 637 73.82 -32.88 -58.59
C ASP A 637 73.93 -33.29 -60.05
N HIS A 638 74.45 -32.40 -60.90
CA HIS A 638 74.61 -32.68 -62.33
C HIS A 638 75.85 -33.55 -62.54
N VAL A 639 75.89 -34.30 -63.64
CA VAL A 639 77.04 -35.09 -64.04
C VAL A 639 77.22 -34.97 -65.55
N ASP A 640 78.35 -34.38 -65.98
CA ASP A 640 78.86 -34.37 -67.36
C ASP A 640 79.49 -35.72 -67.76
N VAL A 641 78.96 -36.36 -68.82
CA VAL A 641 79.39 -37.66 -69.35
C VAL A 641 80.08 -37.50 -70.70
N ARG A 642 81.41 -37.69 -70.71
CA ARG A 642 82.28 -37.48 -71.89
C ARG A 642 82.60 -38.73 -72.68
#